data_AF-A0A553IAL5-F1
#
_entry.id   AF-A0A553IAL5-F1
#
_cell.length_a   1.000
_cell.length_b   1.000
_cell.length_c   1.000
_cell.angle_alpha   90.00
_cell.angle_beta   90.00
_cell.angle_gamma   90.00
#
_symmetry.space_group_name_H-M   'P 1'
#
loop_
_entity.id
_entity.type
_entity.pdbx_description
1 polymer ?
#
loop_
_entity_poly.entity_id
_entity_poly.type
_entity_poly.pdbx_seq_one_letter_code
_entity_poly.pdbx_strand_id
1 'polypeptide(L)'
;MSIYLAGVILVIAVSALLWKCIVYPFFFSPLASIPAAHPLAPFTSLWIQWQRLHGNDFQSVSKAFETHGPYVRLGPRELALNDIEAVSCVWGVGAADFDKHPSYTYWAMQGTSNTFTSILKSDHRRRHRRIRGVHKHSYIASSPHVRAIMSTLMVDRLTPLLAQFAMSSDGTADMLPIAQSIVLDCTSAFAFGLPLSLNFLSDAAARQHWFDLINTGFPNDQSSFWLREHPQLTIMLCFLGFPVVSNKVAKARRELEDWALLKVDAAEDVLQKRDKGHTLAAGKLPVLCDAVWSDLAMTHSETTKARFSISPAQRRELASECLDHIAFTTEAFATVLTYMIYEISHHQEIQNELRAELHSANNPLLGNTSDRTDVPSSDTLERLPLMSAIIKESLRLRNTSPSADPRVTPAHCTSRIGLIPNVPPKTRVCSYGWWLHRNPDVYSNPLDWNPKRWLCRGCDDAALAKKWFFAFGAGSRNCIGQNIALECNDSRTPRIASEPSTEYGGGLQPIIIKRDAWYQFSERVTGCSSGIGRAIAELVASKPGQRLIATARNPSSLSYLPNNDAILKLALDVTLTTSVEAAFKTAADHFGDNFHIDVVVNNAGYELAGDTEAATEEEMHGQLETNFFGTVRVATNATRVMRQSKDRRGGIIFNISSLAGVAAFPGQSFYHASKFAVEGWSESFARELHPDWNINVCIVEPGGVKTEFEHGSKKYTKTHEAYDGADMPARRLAAWVKKGVAAGAGVPPSAVAEALYLVASRNDKVPLWLPLSSTAAQLIKMKLEARLENLEAVKDLTPIDKK
;
A
#
# COMPACT_ATOMS: atom_id res chain seq x y z
N MET A 1 -10.02 -35.78 -58.85
CA MET A 1 -11.13 -34.89 -58.41
C MET A 1 -11.05 -34.53 -56.92
N SER A 2 -10.81 -35.49 -56.01
CA SER A 2 -10.77 -35.25 -54.54
C SER A 2 -9.69 -34.26 -54.06
N ILE A 3 -8.45 -34.34 -54.57
CA ILE A 3 -7.33 -33.46 -54.16
C ILE A 3 -7.54 -32.00 -54.59
N TYR A 4 -8.09 -31.78 -55.79
CA TYR A 4 -8.41 -30.44 -56.30
C TYR A 4 -9.52 -29.79 -55.47
N LEU A 5 -10.56 -30.55 -55.11
CA LEU A 5 -11.64 -30.05 -54.25
C LEU A 5 -11.12 -29.70 -52.85
N ALA A 6 -10.25 -30.53 -52.26
CA ALA A 6 -9.62 -30.25 -50.98
C ALA A 6 -8.72 -28.99 -51.03
N GLY A 7 -7.96 -28.80 -52.11
CA GLY A 7 -7.15 -27.61 -52.32
C GLY A 7 -7.98 -26.33 -52.45
N VAL A 8 -9.09 -26.37 -53.19
CA VAL A 8 -10.02 -25.23 -53.32
C VAL A 8 -10.67 -24.90 -51.97
N ILE A 9 -11.11 -25.91 -51.21
CA ILE A 9 -11.67 -25.71 -49.86
C ILE A 9 -10.64 -25.06 -48.93
N LEU A 10 -9.38 -25.52 -48.96
CA LEU A 10 -8.31 -24.95 -48.15
C LEU A 10 -8.03 -23.49 -48.52
N VAL A 11 -7.96 -23.15 -49.81
CA VAL A 11 -7.74 -21.76 -50.25
C VAL A 11 -8.90 -20.86 -49.83
N ILE A 12 -10.15 -21.32 -49.96
CA ILE A 12 -11.32 -20.58 -49.49
C ILE A 12 -11.26 -20.38 -47.98
N ALA A 13 -10.93 -21.42 -47.22
CA ALA A 13 -10.81 -21.34 -45.76
C ALA A 13 -9.70 -20.37 -45.31
N VAL A 14 -8.52 -20.46 -45.93
CA VAL A 14 -7.39 -19.54 -45.65
C VAL A 14 -7.73 -18.11 -46.04
N SER A 15 -8.35 -17.90 -47.21
CA SER A 15 -8.77 -16.56 -47.65
C SER A 15 -9.83 -15.97 -46.75
N ALA A 16 -10.80 -16.78 -46.30
CA ALA A 16 -11.82 -16.37 -45.34
C ALA A 16 -11.20 -16.03 -43.97
N LEU A 17 -10.19 -16.78 -43.51
CA LEU A 17 -9.45 -16.50 -42.29
C LEU A 17 -8.63 -15.20 -42.41
N LEU A 18 -7.91 -15.00 -43.51
CA LEU A 18 -7.17 -13.77 -43.77
C LEU A 18 -8.10 -12.56 -43.84
N TRP A 19 -9.24 -12.69 -44.52
CA TRP A 19 -10.27 -11.66 -44.55
C TRP A 19 -10.78 -11.35 -43.14
N LYS A 20 -11.20 -12.37 -42.39
CA LYS A 20 -11.81 -12.21 -41.06
C LYS A 20 -10.84 -11.71 -39.99
N CYS A 21 -9.59 -12.18 -40.01
CA CYS A 21 -8.62 -11.95 -38.94
C CYS A 21 -7.63 -10.81 -39.24
N ILE A 22 -7.43 -10.43 -40.51
CA ILE A 22 -6.45 -9.41 -40.91
C ILE A 22 -7.13 -8.27 -41.66
N VAL A 23 -7.72 -8.54 -42.82
CA VAL A 23 -8.21 -7.48 -43.72
C VAL A 23 -9.40 -6.73 -43.09
N TYR A 24 -10.41 -7.44 -42.61
CA TYR A 24 -11.60 -6.84 -42.02
C TYR A 24 -11.29 -6.04 -40.75
N PRO A 25 -10.57 -6.57 -39.73
CA PRO A 25 -10.32 -5.82 -38.50
C PRO A 25 -9.51 -4.53 -38.68
N PHE A 26 -8.64 -4.47 -39.70
CA PHE A 26 -7.77 -3.34 -39.98
C PHE A 26 -8.40 -2.28 -40.88
N PHE A 27 -9.13 -2.67 -41.93
CA PHE A 27 -9.64 -1.72 -42.92
C PHE A 27 -11.14 -1.45 -42.80
N PHE A 28 -11.94 -2.46 -42.44
CA PHE A 28 -13.40 -2.43 -42.58
C PHE A 28 -14.15 -2.46 -41.26
N SER A 29 -13.48 -2.77 -40.16
CA SER A 29 -14.08 -2.75 -38.84
C SER A 29 -14.54 -1.32 -38.50
N PRO A 30 -15.70 -1.14 -37.86
CA PRO A 30 -16.08 0.15 -37.28
C PRO A 30 -15.08 0.69 -36.25
N LEU A 31 -14.18 -0.17 -35.74
CA LEU A 31 -13.10 0.20 -34.82
C LEU A 31 -11.76 0.47 -35.53
N ALA A 32 -11.69 0.38 -36.86
CA ALA A 32 -10.48 0.62 -37.64
C ALA A 32 -10.02 2.10 -37.55
N SER A 33 -10.96 3.03 -37.41
CA SER A 33 -10.65 4.46 -37.23
C SER A 33 -10.16 4.81 -35.83
N ILE A 34 -10.22 3.88 -34.87
CA ILE A 34 -9.78 4.12 -33.50
C ILE A 34 -8.29 3.79 -33.39
N PRO A 35 -7.46 4.73 -32.90
CA PRO A 35 -6.05 4.47 -32.69
C PRO A 35 -5.79 3.22 -31.84
N ALA A 36 -4.89 2.37 -32.30
CA ALA A 36 -4.52 1.14 -31.62
C ALA A 36 -3.37 1.39 -30.64
N ALA A 37 -3.48 0.92 -29.40
CA ALA A 37 -2.40 1.02 -28.40
C ALA A 37 -1.14 0.22 -28.80
N HIS A 38 -1.30 -0.75 -29.70
CA HIS A 38 -0.22 -1.58 -30.22
C HIS A 38 -0.58 -2.06 -31.63
N PRO A 39 0.39 -2.25 -32.56
CA PRO A 39 0.12 -2.72 -33.92
C PRO A 39 -0.65 -4.04 -34.01
N LEU A 40 -0.56 -4.90 -32.99
CA LEU A 40 -1.30 -6.16 -32.92
C LEU A 40 -2.75 -6.02 -32.45
N ALA A 41 -3.11 -4.92 -31.80
CA ALA A 41 -4.43 -4.75 -31.18
C ALA A 41 -5.60 -4.87 -32.18
N PRO A 42 -5.52 -4.42 -33.45
CA PRO A 42 -6.59 -4.65 -34.41
C PRO A 42 -6.88 -6.13 -34.68
N PHE A 43 -5.86 -6.98 -34.57
CA PHE A 43 -5.89 -8.37 -35.04
C PHE A 43 -6.05 -9.39 -33.90
N THR A 44 -5.49 -9.09 -32.72
CA THR A 44 -5.48 -10.02 -31.59
C THR A 44 -5.46 -9.30 -30.25
N SER A 45 -6.09 -9.91 -29.24
CA SER A 45 -6.02 -9.43 -27.85
C SER A 45 -4.75 -9.89 -27.12
N LEU A 46 -3.88 -10.69 -27.77
CA LEU A 46 -2.69 -11.26 -27.10
C LEU A 46 -1.79 -10.19 -26.48
N TRP A 47 -1.63 -9.03 -27.11
CA TRP A 47 -0.83 -7.94 -26.55
C TRP A 47 -1.42 -7.44 -25.23
N ILE A 48 -2.70 -7.07 -25.18
CA ILE A 48 -3.29 -6.55 -23.93
C ILE A 48 -3.40 -7.65 -22.86
N GLN A 49 -3.64 -8.90 -23.27
CA GLN A 49 -3.63 -10.05 -22.36
C GLN A 49 -2.22 -10.28 -21.77
N TRP A 50 -1.17 -10.12 -22.56
CA TRP A 50 0.21 -10.16 -22.08
C TRP A 50 0.51 -9.04 -21.07
N GLN A 51 0.04 -7.81 -21.33
CA GLN A 51 0.19 -6.71 -20.37
C GLN A 51 -0.53 -7.03 -19.05
N ARG A 52 -1.75 -7.58 -19.10
CA ARG A 52 -2.51 -7.98 -17.91
C ARG A 52 -1.83 -9.09 -17.11
N LEU A 53 -1.30 -10.10 -17.80
CA LEU A 53 -0.59 -11.22 -17.16
C LEU A 53 0.64 -10.70 -16.37
N HIS A 54 1.29 -9.65 -16.84
CA HIS A 54 2.48 -9.06 -16.21
C HIS A 54 2.17 -7.84 -15.33
N GLY A 55 0.90 -7.49 -15.11
CA GLY A 55 0.53 -6.33 -14.29
C GLY A 55 0.84 -4.95 -14.91
N ASN A 56 1.10 -4.89 -16.22
CA ASN A 56 1.53 -3.67 -16.94
C ASN A 56 0.39 -2.99 -17.71
N ASP A 57 -0.85 -3.47 -17.58
CA ASP A 57 -1.98 -3.00 -18.39
C ASP A 57 -2.31 -1.52 -18.11
N PHE A 58 -2.38 -1.11 -16.85
CA PHE A 58 -2.63 0.29 -16.48
C PHE A 58 -1.60 1.25 -17.08
N GLN A 59 -0.30 0.93 -16.99
CA GLN A 59 0.78 1.75 -17.54
C GLN A 59 0.74 1.79 -19.07
N SER A 60 0.50 0.64 -19.72
CA SER A 60 0.41 0.53 -21.17
C SER A 60 -0.76 1.32 -21.74
N VAL A 61 -1.92 1.25 -21.07
CA VAL A 61 -3.12 2.00 -21.46
C VAL A 61 -2.95 3.49 -21.19
N SER A 62 -2.30 3.88 -20.09
CA SER A 62 -1.96 5.29 -19.80
C SER A 62 -1.15 5.92 -20.93
N LYS A 63 -0.06 5.26 -21.33
CA LYS A 63 0.79 5.74 -22.43
C LYS A 63 0.01 5.85 -23.75
N ALA A 64 -0.91 4.93 -23.98
CA ALA A 64 -1.76 4.98 -25.16
C ALA A 64 -2.73 6.18 -25.14
N PHE A 65 -3.33 6.52 -23.99
CA PHE A 65 -4.15 7.73 -23.85
C PHE A 65 -3.34 9.00 -24.09
N GLU A 66 -2.13 9.08 -23.54
CA GLU A 66 -1.23 10.23 -23.76
C GLU A 66 -0.84 10.39 -25.24
N THR A 67 -0.65 9.29 -25.96
CA THR A 67 -0.19 9.31 -27.36
C THR A 67 -1.34 9.49 -28.36
N HIS A 68 -2.51 8.91 -28.08
CA HIS A 68 -3.58 8.76 -29.06
C HIS A 68 -4.89 9.48 -28.69
N GLY A 69 -4.94 10.10 -27.52
CA GLY A 69 -6.14 10.79 -27.03
C GLY A 69 -7.17 9.84 -26.41
N PRO A 70 -8.41 10.30 -26.17
CA PRO A 70 -9.34 9.70 -25.21
C PRO A 70 -10.03 8.40 -25.66
N TYR A 71 -9.76 7.91 -26.87
CA TYR A 71 -10.34 6.68 -27.40
C TYR A 71 -9.23 5.79 -27.95
N VAL A 72 -9.04 4.62 -27.32
CA VAL A 72 -7.93 3.72 -27.64
C VAL A 72 -8.45 2.30 -27.85
N ARG A 73 -8.00 1.64 -28.91
CA ARG A 73 -8.26 0.23 -29.19
C ARG A 73 -7.18 -0.65 -28.59
N LEU A 74 -7.57 -1.55 -27.69
CA LEU A 74 -6.66 -2.48 -26.98
C LEU A 74 -6.64 -3.89 -27.58
N GLY A 75 -7.70 -4.24 -28.31
CA GLY A 75 -7.87 -5.53 -28.97
C GLY A 75 -8.90 -5.45 -30.09
N PRO A 76 -9.18 -6.56 -30.80
CA PRO A 76 -10.08 -6.55 -31.95
C PRO A 76 -11.48 -6.08 -31.59
N ARG A 77 -11.90 -6.36 -30.35
CA ARG A 77 -13.18 -5.98 -29.74
C ARG A 77 -13.00 -5.47 -28.31
N GLU A 78 -12.01 -4.60 -28.12
CA GLU A 78 -11.76 -4.00 -26.82
C GLU A 78 -11.34 -2.53 -26.93
N LEU A 79 -12.06 -1.66 -26.21
CA LEU A 79 -11.87 -0.21 -26.20
C LEU A 79 -11.58 0.29 -24.78
N ALA A 80 -10.65 1.23 -24.67
CA ALA A 80 -10.45 2.05 -23.49
C ALA A 80 -10.90 3.49 -23.78
N LEU A 81 -11.62 4.08 -22.83
CA LEU A 81 -12.24 5.40 -22.93
C LEU A 81 -11.75 6.31 -21.80
N ASN A 82 -11.47 7.57 -22.14
CA ASN A 82 -11.18 8.65 -21.20
C ASN A 82 -12.00 9.91 -21.56
N ASP A 83 -13.31 9.75 -21.68
CA ASP A 83 -14.25 10.81 -22.07
C ASP A 83 -15.59 10.66 -21.35
N ILE A 84 -16.09 11.72 -20.70
CA ILE A 84 -17.28 11.64 -19.83
C ILE A 84 -18.57 11.41 -20.62
N GLU A 85 -18.66 11.86 -21.87
CA GLU A 85 -19.83 11.64 -22.72
C GLU A 85 -19.90 10.18 -23.18
N ALA A 86 -18.76 9.60 -23.57
CA ALA A 86 -18.64 8.17 -23.82
C ALA A 86 -18.97 7.34 -22.57
N VAL A 87 -18.52 7.80 -21.39
CA VAL A 87 -18.86 7.16 -20.11
C VAL A 87 -20.36 7.20 -19.87
N SER A 88 -21.01 8.34 -20.12
CA SER A 88 -22.47 8.48 -19.94
C SER A 88 -23.27 7.58 -20.90
N CYS A 89 -22.71 7.22 -22.05
CA CYS A 89 -23.31 6.27 -22.99
C CYS A 89 -23.23 4.79 -22.56
N VAL A 90 -22.26 4.45 -21.70
CA VAL A 90 -21.93 3.04 -21.34
C VAL A 90 -22.31 2.71 -19.89
N TRP A 91 -22.10 3.67 -18.98
CA TRP A 91 -22.47 3.62 -17.56
C TRP A 91 -23.65 4.57 -17.27
N GLY A 92 -24.48 4.88 -18.26
CA GLY A 92 -25.64 5.75 -18.09
C GLY A 92 -26.79 5.06 -17.35
N VAL A 93 -27.96 5.70 -17.38
CA VAL A 93 -29.21 5.11 -16.88
C VAL A 93 -30.04 4.60 -18.07
N GLY A 94 -30.81 3.53 -17.86
CA GLY A 94 -31.72 3.05 -18.92
C GLY A 94 -30.99 2.37 -20.07
N ALA A 95 -31.29 2.71 -21.32
CA ALA A 95 -30.71 2.05 -22.50
C ALA A 95 -29.17 2.19 -22.60
N ALA A 96 -28.59 3.18 -21.91
CA ALA A 96 -27.15 3.46 -21.84
C ALA A 96 -26.41 2.71 -20.71
N ASP A 97 -27.03 1.75 -20.02
CA ASP A 97 -26.41 0.93 -18.94
C ASP A 97 -26.02 -0.44 -19.48
N PHE A 98 -24.77 -0.57 -19.95
CA PHE A 98 -24.26 -1.81 -20.51
C PHE A 98 -24.03 -2.87 -19.43
N ASP A 99 -24.11 -4.14 -19.85
CA ASP A 99 -23.84 -5.26 -18.96
C ASP A 99 -22.37 -5.27 -18.52
N LYS A 100 -22.15 -5.70 -17.26
CA LYS A 100 -20.80 -5.89 -16.73
C LYS A 100 -20.09 -6.96 -17.53
N HIS A 101 -18.78 -6.83 -17.71
CA HIS A 101 -18.00 -7.89 -18.33
C HIS A 101 -17.95 -9.14 -17.44
N PRO A 102 -17.89 -10.37 -18.00
CA PRO A 102 -17.83 -11.60 -17.22
C PRO A 102 -16.68 -11.67 -16.20
N SER A 103 -15.63 -10.87 -16.35
CA SER A 103 -14.55 -10.75 -15.36
C SER A 103 -15.04 -10.41 -13.94
N TYR A 104 -16.23 -9.81 -13.79
CA TYR A 104 -16.81 -9.54 -12.47
C TYR A 104 -17.09 -10.81 -11.64
N THR A 105 -17.18 -12.00 -12.26
CA THR A 105 -17.37 -13.26 -11.52
C THR A 105 -16.13 -13.65 -10.71
N TYR A 106 -14.98 -13.03 -10.96
CA TYR A 106 -13.78 -13.22 -10.15
C TYR A 106 -14.02 -12.95 -8.66
N TRP A 107 -14.88 -11.98 -8.36
CA TRP A 107 -15.27 -11.59 -7.00
C TRP A 107 -16.49 -12.34 -6.46
N ALA A 108 -17.02 -13.31 -7.22
CA ALA A 108 -18.16 -14.08 -6.76
C ALA A 108 -17.73 -15.00 -5.61
N MET A 109 -18.55 -15.03 -4.58
CA MET A 109 -18.36 -15.81 -3.35
C MET A 109 -19.52 -16.78 -3.17
N GLN A 110 -19.30 -17.86 -2.43
CA GLN A 110 -20.30 -18.89 -2.11
C GLN A 110 -20.85 -19.62 -3.34
N GLY A 111 -20.11 -19.59 -4.46
CA GLY A 111 -20.55 -20.15 -5.73
C GLY A 111 -21.83 -19.49 -6.28
N THR A 112 -22.15 -18.26 -5.88
CA THR A 112 -23.34 -17.52 -6.32
C THR A 112 -23.01 -16.06 -6.58
N SER A 113 -23.84 -15.37 -7.36
CA SER A 113 -23.71 -13.92 -7.55
C SER A 113 -24.25 -13.17 -6.33
N ASN A 114 -23.71 -11.98 -6.10
CA ASN A 114 -24.25 -10.92 -5.24
C ASN A 114 -24.56 -9.67 -6.09
N THR A 115 -25.00 -8.56 -5.48
CA THR A 115 -25.27 -7.31 -6.22
C THR A 115 -24.06 -6.82 -7.04
N PHE A 116 -22.85 -6.87 -6.48
CA PHE A 116 -21.64 -6.39 -7.16
C PHE A 116 -21.25 -7.29 -8.35
N THR A 117 -21.36 -8.61 -8.24
CA THR A 117 -20.97 -9.54 -9.31
C THR A 117 -22.05 -9.81 -10.35
N SER A 118 -23.28 -9.28 -10.17
CA SER A 118 -24.37 -9.46 -11.12
C SER A 118 -24.04 -8.86 -12.49
N ILE A 119 -23.78 -9.73 -13.46
CA ILE A 119 -23.45 -9.37 -14.85
C ILE A 119 -24.63 -8.68 -15.53
N LEU A 120 -25.80 -9.31 -15.49
CA LEU A 120 -26.98 -8.83 -16.19
C LEU A 120 -27.67 -7.71 -15.42
N LYS A 121 -28.08 -6.67 -16.14
CA LYS A 121 -28.80 -5.53 -15.59
C LYS A 121 -30.06 -5.91 -14.82
N SER A 122 -30.80 -6.90 -15.31
CA SER A 122 -32.04 -7.38 -14.69
C SER A 122 -31.78 -7.99 -13.31
N ASP A 123 -30.77 -8.85 -13.20
CA ASP A 123 -30.39 -9.49 -11.93
C ASP A 123 -29.83 -8.46 -10.94
N HIS A 124 -28.94 -7.58 -11.40
CA HIS A 124 -28.43 -6.46 -10.59
C HIS A 124 -29.57 -5.61 -10.05
N ARG A 125 -30.52 -5.18 -10.90
CA ARG A 125 -31.66 -4.37 -10.50
C ARG A 125 -32.51 -5.06 -9.42
N ARG A 126 -32.71 -6.37 -9.53
CA ARG A 126 -33.46 -7.15 -8.54
C ARG A 126 -32.76 -7.15 -7.19
N ARG A 127 -31.48 -7.49 -7.14
CA ARG A 127 -30.70 -7.58 -5.90
C ARG A 127 -30.48 -6.21 -5.26
N HIS A 128 -30.08 -5.22 -6.06
CA HIS A 128 -29.95 -3.83 -5.63
C HIS A 128 -31.25 -3.29 -5.01
N ARG A 129 -32.42 -3.66 -5.53
CA ARG A 129 -33.71 -3.23 -4.96
C ARG A 129 -33.91 -3.68 -3.51
N ARG A 130 -33.38 -4.84 -3.13
CA ARG A 130 -33.51 -5.41 -1.78
C ARG A 130 -32.76 -4.57 -0.75
N ILE A 131 -31.52 -4.21 -1.09
CA ILE A 131 -30.58 -3.58 -0.17
C ILE A 131 -30.54 -2.05 -0.27
N ARG A 132 -31.02 -1.44 -1.37
CA ARG A 132 -30.97 0.03 -1.54
C ARG A 132 -31.67 0.80 -0.44
N GLY A 133 -32.67 0.22 0.23
CA GLY A 133 -33.46 0.88 1.26
C GLY A 133 -32.61 1.27 2.47
N VAL A 134 -31.78 0.34 2.94
CA VAL A 134 -30.89 0.53 4.09
C VAL A 134 -29.63 1.34 3.76
N HIS A 135 -29.33 1.51 2.48
CA HIS A 135 -28.21 2.34 1.99
C HIS A 135 -28.62 3.78 1.66
N LYS A 136 -29.90 4.15 1.77
CA LYS A 136 -30.33 5.54 1.57
C LYS A 136 -29.75 6.41 2.68
N HIS A 137 -29.29 7.59 2.30
CA HIS A 137 -28.85 8.63 3.24
C HIS A 137 -29.87 8.82 4.38
N SER A 138 -31.17 8.94 4.04
CA SER A 138 -32.24 9.11 5.03
C SER A 138 -32.31 7.98 6.06
N TYR A 139 -32.02 6.74 5.66
CA TYR A 139 -32.02 5.60 6.59
C TYR A 139 -30.78 5.62 7.48
N ILE A 140 -29.61 5.85 6.89
CA ILE A 140 -28.31 5.90 7.59
C ILE A 140 -28.34 6.99 8.66
N ALA A 141 -28.73 8.22 8.28
CA ALA A 141 -28.77 9.37 9.18
C ALA A 141 -29.76 9.20 10.36
N SER A 142 -30.91 8.54 10.12
CA SER A 142 -31.97 8.38 11.13
C SER A 142 -31.89 7.08 11.93
N SER A 143 -31.11 6.09 11.50
CA SER A 143 -31.12 4.75 12.10
C SER A 143 -30.46 4.76 13.49
N PRO A 144 -31.18 4.37 14.56
CA PRO A 144 -30.56 4.23 15.88
C PRO A 144 -29.51 3.12 15.90
N HIS A 145 -29.62 2.12 15.01
CA HIS A 145 -28.64 1.05 14.92
C HIS A 145 -27.33 1.53 14.29
N VAL A 146 -27.40 2.27 13.18
CA VAL A 146 -26.22 2.84 12.53
C VAL A 146 -25.53 3.84 13.47
N ARG A 147 -26.30 4.71 14.14
CA ARG A 147 -25.75 5.66 15.11
C ARG A 147 -25.01 4.96 16.27
N ALA A 148 -25.58 3.88 16.81
CA ALA A 148 -24.92 3.12 17.87
C ALA A 148 -23.63 2.43 17.38
N ILE A 149 -23.62 1.94 16.14
CA ILE A 149 -22.41 1.37 15.52
C ILE A 149 -21.31 2.44 15.44
N MET A 150 -21.62 3.61 14.88
CA MET A 150 -20.65 4.71 14.73
C MET A 150 -20.15 5.20 16.09
N SER A 151 -21.05 5.40 17.05
CA SER A 151 -20.69 5.80 18.41
C SER A 151 -19.74 4.82 19.08
N THR A 152 -20.03 3.51 19.02
CA THR A 152 -19.14 2.48 19.59
C THR A 152 -17.78 2.43 18.90
N LEU A 153 -17.73 2.54 17.57
CA LEU A 153 -16.45 2.56 16.84
C LEU A 153 -15.60 3.76 17.22
N MET A 154 -16.20 4.95 17.30
CA MET A 154 -15.48 6.18 17.58
C MET A 154 -15.07 6.29 19.04
N VAL A 155 -16.02 6.12 19.96
CA VAL A 155 -15.84 6.38 21.38
C VAL A 155 -15.22 5.18 22.10
N ASP A 156 -15.76 3.97 21.89
CA ASP A 156 -15.34 2.80 22.65
C ASP A 156 -14.07 2.14 22.08
N ARG A 157 -13.80 2.29 20.77
CA ARG A 157 -12.68 1.58 20.09
C ARG A 157 -11.57 2.49 19.57
N LEU A 158 -11.89 3.50 18.75
CA LEU A 158 -10.88 4.34 18.10
C LEU A 158 -10.24 5.34 19.07
N THR A 159 -11.04 6.03 19.88
CA THR A 159 -10.53 7.06 20.81
C THR A 159 -9.48 6.50 21.79
N PRO A 160 -9.73 5.36 22.48
CA PRO A 160 -8.72 4.79 23.38
C PRO A 160 -7.47 4.34 22.64
N LEU A 161 -7.61 3.80 21.43
CA LEU A 161 -6.47 3.39 20.60
C LEU A 161 -5.59 4.59 20.21
N LEU A 162 -6.20 5.69 19.75
CA LEU A 162 -5.47 6.93 19.44
C LEU A 162 -4.83 7.55 20.69
N ALA A 163 -5.49 7.50 21.84
CA ALA A 163 -4.91 7.95 23.10
C ALA A 163 -3.69 7.11 23.51
N GLN A 164 -3.72 5.79 23.29
CA GLN A 164 -2.55 4.93 23.52
C GLN A 164 -1.37 5.33 22.63
N PHE A 165 -1.61 5.60 21.35
CA PHE A 165 -0.57 6.09 20.44
C PHE A 165 -0.06 7.48 20.86
N ALA A 166 -0.93 8.37 21.30
CA ALA A 166 -0.51 9.69 21.77
C ALA A 166 0.31 9.63 23.08
N MET A 167 0.10 8.60 23.90
CA MET A 167 0.84 8.37 25.14
C MET A 167 2.11 7.52 24.96
N SER A 168 2.34 6.94 23.78
CA SER A 168 3.58 6.20 23.50
C SER A 168 4.77 7.14 23.37
N SER A 169 5.98 6.63 23.60
CA SER A 169 7.22 7.42 23.58
C SER A 169 7.56 8.01 22.21
N ASP A 170 7.00 7.48 21.13
CA ASP A 170 7.17 7.95 19.76
C ASP A 170 5.97 8.72 19.19
N GLY A 171 4.77 8.60 19.79
CA GLY A 171 3.59 9.37 19.37
C GLY A 171 3.05 9.06 17.97
N THR A 172 3.54 7.99 17.31
CA THR A 172 3.21 7.70 15.90
C THR A 172 2.21 6.55 15.76
N ALA A 173 1.37 6.62 14.72
CA ALA A 173 0.42 5.58 14.37
C ALA A 173 0.40 5.34 12.85
N ASP A 174 0.48 4.08 12.43
CA ASP A 174 0.19 3.72 11.04
C ASP A 174 -1.33 3.74 10.81
N MET A 175 -1.78 4.77 10.09
CA MET A 175 -3.21 5.00 9.86
C MET A 175 -3.83 4.02 8.87
N LEU A 176 -3.05 3.32 8.03
CA LEU A 176 -3.61 2.37 7.07
C LEU A 176 -4.32 1.19 7.73
N PRO A 177 -3.67 0.38 8.60
CA PRO A 177 -4.35 -0.72 9.29
C PRO A 177 -5.46 -0.23 10.22
N ILE A 178 -5.36 0.98 10.77
CA ILE A 178 -6.41 1.59 11.59
C ILE A 178 -7.63 1.93 10.72
N ALA A 179 -7.44 2.61 9.59
CA ALA A 179 -8.51 2.94 8.65
C ALA A 179 -9.20 1.68 8.10
N GLN A 180 -8.42 0.64 7.77
CA GLN A 180 -8.97 -0.66 7.36
C GLN A 180 -9.81 -1.30 8.47
N SER A 181 -9.36 -1.21 9.73
CA SER A 181 -10.12 -1.71 10.89
C SER A 181 -11.43 -0.96 11.09
N ILE A 182 -11.42 0.38 10.97
CA ILE A 182 -12.63 1.21 11.07
C ILE A 182 -13.66 0.72 10.06
N VAL A 183 -13.27 0.55 8.79
CA VAL A 183 -14.18 0.15 7.72
C VAL A 183 -14.68 -1.29 7.92
N LEU A 184 -13.81 -2.22 8.29
CA LEU A 184 -14.19 -3.63 8.53
C LEU A 184 -15.13 -3.78 9.72
N ASP A 185 -14.83 -3.11 10.83
CA ASP A 185 -15.70 -3.14 12.01
C ASP A 185 -17.03 -2.42 11.72
N CYS A 186 -17.02 -1.30 10.99
CA CYS A 186 -18.21 -0.55 10.54
C CYS A 186 -19.13 -1.44 9.67
N THR A 187 -18.57 -2.05 8.62
CA THR A 187 -19.33 -2.83 7.64
C THR A 187 -19.79 -4.18 8.17
N SER A 188 -18.96 -4.85 8.98
CA SER A 188 -19.38 -6.10 9.63
C SER A 188 -20.44 -5.86 10.69
N ALA A 189 -20.39 -4.75 11.44
CA ALA A 189 -21.46 -4.35 12.35
C ALA A 189 -22.73 -3.92 11.61
N PHE A 190 -22.61 -3.24 10.47
CA PHE A 190 -23.77 -2.96 9.61
C PHE A 190 -24.38 -4.25 9.05
N ALA A 191 -23.55 -5.24 8.71
CA ALA A 191 -24.01 -6.50 8.16
C ALA A 191 -24.69 -7.40 9.20
N PHE A 192 -24.07 -7.55 10.37
CA PHE A 192 -24.42 -8.58 11.36
C PHE A 192 -24.79 -8.02 12.75
N GLY A 193 -24.72 -6.72 12.95
CA GLY A 193 -24.91 -6.07 14.26
C GLY A 193 -23.63 -6.09 15.11
N LEU A 194 -23.52 -5.16 16.06
CA LEU A 194 -22.35 -5.04 16.95
C LEU A 194 -21.94 -6.36 17.65
N PRO A 195 -22.86 -7.20 18.19
CA PRO A 195 -22.46 -8.43 18.88
C PRO A 195 -21.79 -9.47 17.98
N LEU A 196 -22.04 -9.43 16.67
CA LEU A 196 -21.48 -10.37 15.70
C LEU A 196 -20.41 -9.73 14.81
N SER A 197 -20.17 -8.43 14.96
CA SER A 197 -19.18 -7.65 14.22
C SER A 197 -17.74 -8.10 14.47
N LEU A 198 -16.85 -7.67 13.57
CA LEU A 198 -15.40 -7.72 13.79
C LEU A 198 -15.00 -6.69 14.85
N ASN A 199 -13.80 -6.87 15.42
CA ASN A 199 -13.23 -5.97 16.43
C ASN A 199 -11.75 -5.68 16.18
N PHE A 200 -11.40 -5.43 14.93
CA PHE A 200 -10.02 -5.29 14.47
C PHE A 200 -9.34 -4.02 14.96
N LEU A 201 -10.10 -3.01 15.42
CA LEU A 201 -9.51 -1.88 16.14
C LEU A 201 -8.87 -2.30 17.47
N SER A 202 -9.39 -3.33 18.13
CA SER A 202 -8.86 -3.83 19.40
C SER A 202 -8.08 -5.15 19.27
N ASP A 203 -8.13 -5.83 18.13
CA ASP A 203 -7.47 -7.11 17.88
C ASP A 203 -6.61 -7.05 16.61
N ALA A 204 -5.35 -6.66 16.79
CA ALA A 204 -4.39 -6.53 15.69
C ALA A 204 -4.00 -7.87 15.05
N ALA A 205 -4.01 -8.97 15.81
CA ALA A 205 -3.64 -10.30 15.31
C ALA A 205 -4.74 -10.88 14.41
N ALA A 206 -6.00 -10.80 14.85
CA ALA A 206 -7.14 -11.22 14.04
C ALA A 206 -7.27 -10.36 12.77
N ARG A 207 -6.95 -9.07 12.88
CA ARG A 207 -6.87 -8.16 11.73
C ARG A 207 -5.84 -8.61 10.70
N GLN A 208 -4.62 -8.92 11.13
CA GLN A 208 -3.56 -9.35 10.22
C GLN A 208 -3.95 -10.64 9.50
N HIS A 209 -4.49 -11.63 10.23
CA HIS A 209 -4.99 -12.87 9.63
C HIS A 209 -6.06 -12.62 8.57
N TRP A 210 -7.01 -11.72 8.84
CA TRP A 210 -8.04 -11.36 7.88
C TRP A 210 -7.46 -10.74 6.60
N PHE A 211 -6.47 -9.85 6.72
CA PHE A 211 -5.78 -9.29 5.55
C PHE A 211 -5.01 -10.35 4.77
N ASP A 212 -4.35 -11.29 5.45
CA ASP A 212 -3.66 -12.39 4.80
C ASP A 212 -4.64 -13.26 4.00
N LEU A 213 -5.84 -13.51 4.53
CA LEU A 213 -6.91 -14.22 3.82
C LEU A 213 -7.40 -13.46 2.59
N ILE A 214 -7.68 -12.15 2.71
CA ILE A 214 -8.15 -11.33 1.58
C ILE A 214 -7.09 -11.25 0.50
N ASN A 215 -5.84 -10.92 0.86
CA ASN A 215 -4.73 -10.80 -0.09
C ASN A 215 -4.39 -12.14 -0.77
N THR A 216 -4.52 -13.26 -0.04
CA THR A 216 -4.28 -14.59 -0.61
C THR A 216 -5.47 -15.06 -1.45
N GLY A 217 -6.70 -14.77 -1.04
CA GLY A 217 -7.92 -15.17 -1.75
C GLY A 217 -8.19 -14.32 -3.00
N PHE A 218 -7.80 -13.05 -2.97
CA PHE A 218 -7.94 -12.09 -4.07
C PHE A 218 -6.57 -11.50 -4.42
N PRO A 219 -5.63 -12.34 -4.88
CA PRO A 219 -4.27 -11.87 -5.14
C PRO A 219 -4.27 -10.86 -6.29
N ASN A 220 -3.32 -9.92 -6.24
CA ASN A 220 -3.03 -8.99 -7.33
C ASN A 220 -1.88 -9.46 -8.23
N ASP A 221 -1.59 -10.76 -8.22
CA ASP A 221 -0.53 -11.40 -9.02
C ASP A 221 -1.07 -12.06 -10.30
N GLN A 222 -0.27 -12.91 -10.95
CA GLN A 222 -0.66 -13.64 -12.16
C GLN A 222 -1.88 -14.56 -11.95
N SER A 223 -2.13 -15.02 -10.73
CA SER A 223 -3.32 -15.83 -10.41
C SER A 223 -4.61 -15.06 -10.69
N SER A 224 -4.59 -13.74 -10.45
CA SER A 224 -5.73 -12.86 -10.74
C SER A 224 -6.08 -12.86 -12.23
N PHE A 225 -5.06 -12.85 -13.11
CA PHE A 225 -5.24 -12.89 -14.54
C PHE A 225 -5.95 -14.18 -14.97
N TRP A 226 -5.45 -15.34 -14.50
CA TRP A 226 -6.04 -16.64 -14.82
C TRP A 226 -7.50 -16.75 -14.36
N LEU A 227 -7.77 -16.39 -13.11
CA LEU A 227 -9.10 -16.46 -12.53
C LEU A 227 -10.08 -15.44 -13.13
N ARG A 228 -9.61 -14.25 -13.52
CA ARG A 228 -10.45 -13.13 -13.99
C ARG A 228 -10.66 -13.13 -15.50
N GLU A 229 -9.60 -13.31 -16.28
CA GLU A 229 -9.65 -13.21 -17.74
C GLU A 229 -9.92 -14.57 -18.40
N HIS A 230 -9.48 -15.68 -17.78
CA HIS A 230 -9.55 -17.03 -18.36
C HIS A 230 -10.03 -18.12 -17.38
N PRO A 231 -11.19 -17.96 -16.71
CA PRO A 231 -11.63 -18.90 -15.68
C PRO A 231 -11.84 -20.34 -16.18
N GLN A 232 -12.39 -20.51 -17.38
CA GLN A 232 -12.62 -21.85 -17.97
C GLN A 232 -11.32 -22.55 -18.34
N LEU A 233 -10.37 -21.81 -18.91
CA LEU A 233 -9.04 -22.33 -19.24
C LEU A 233 -8.27 -22.68 -17.97
N THR A 234 -8.42 -21.89 -16.90
CA THR A 234 -7.82 -22.17 -15.59
C THR A 234 -8.33 -23.51 -15.04
N ILE A 235 -9.64 -23.75 -15.07
CA ILE A 235 -10.23 -25.04 -14.65
C ILE A 235 -9.67 -26.18 -15.50
N MET A 236 -9.61 -26.01 -16.82
CA MET A 236 -9.09 -27.02 -17.74
C MET A 236 -7.61 -27.32 -17.46
N LEU A 237 -6.75 -26.31 -17.29
CA LEU A 237 -5.33 -26.48 -17.02
C LEU A 237 -5.10 -27.17 -15.67
N CYS A 238 -5.82 -26.77 -14.62
CA CYS A 238 -5.76 -27.42 -13.33
C CYS A 238 -6.22 -28.89 -13.42
N PHE A 239 -7.29 -29.18 -14.16
CA PHE A 239 -7.77 -30.55 -14.41
C PHE A 239 -6.74 -31.40 -15.16
N LEU A 240 -5.99 -30.80 -16.09
CA LEU A 240 -4.92 -31.45 -16.84
C LEU A 240 -3.59 -31.54 -16.07
N GLY A 241 -3.53 -31.11 -14.80
CA GLY A 241 -2.33 -31.20 -13.97
C GLY A 241 -1.35 -30.03 -14.11
N PHE A 242 -1.76 -28.91 -14.70
CA PHE A 242 -0.98 -27.67 -14.82
C PHE A 242 -1.58 -26.58 -13.92
N PRO A 243 -1.24 -26.54 -12.61
CA PRO A 243 -1.81 -25.56 -11.69
C PRO A 243 -1.26 -24.16 -11.99
N VAL A 244 -2.04 -23.34 -12.70
CA VAL A 244 -1.73 -21.92 -12.98
C VAL A 244 -2.14 -20.98 -11.84
N VAL A 245 -2.79 -21.52 -10.81
CA VAL A 245 -3.23 -20.81 -9.60
C VAL A 245 -2.87 -21.67 -8.39
N SER A 246 -2.34 -21.04 -7.33
CA SER A 246 -1.99 -21.74 -6.10
C SER A 246 -3.23 -22.24 -5.34
N ASN A 247 -3.15 -23.45 -4.78
CA ASN A 247 -4.18 -24.01 -3.89
C ASN A 247 -4.44 -23.14 -2.64
N LYS A 248 -3.46 -22.29 -2.26
CA LYS A 248 -3.62 -21.33 -1.16
C LYS A 248 -4.77 -20.35 -1.41
N VAL A 249 -5.00 -19.95 -2.67
CA VAL A 249 -6.09 -19.04 -3.07
C VAL A 249 -7.45 -19.65 -2.74
N ALA A 250 -7.66 -20.91 -3.13
CA ALA A 250 -8.91 -21.62 -2.86
C ALA A 250 -9.13 -21.85 -1.36
N LYS A 251 -8.06 -22.15 -0.61
CA LYS A 251 -8.13 -22.32 0.86
C LYS A 251 -8.52 -21.02 1.56
N ALA A 252 -7.88 -19.91 1.20
CA ALA A 252 -8.17 -18.60 1.79
C ALA A 252 -9.60 -18.13 1.50
N ARG A 253 -10.07 -18.30 0.25
CA ARG A 253 -11.48 -18.00 -0.11
C ARG A 253 -12.47 -18.85 0.69
N ARG A 254 -12.20 -20.15 0.85
CA ARG A 254 -13.07 -21.05 1.62
C ARG A 254 -13.20 -20.61 3.07
N GLU A 255 -12.11 -20.18 3.70
CA GLU A 255 -12.15 -19.72 5.09
C GLU A 255 -13.00 -18.45 5.25
N LEU A 256 -12.88 -17.48 4.33
CA LEU A 256 -13.74 -16.30 4.29
C LEU A 256 -15.22 -16.67 4.07
N GLU A 257 -15.47 -17.62 3.18
CA GLU A 257 -16.81 -18.13 2.88
C GLU A 257 -17.43 -18.85 4.09
N ASP A 258 -16.68 -19.73 4.75
CA ASP A 258 -17.13 -20.45 5.94
C ASP A 258 -17.42 -19.47 7.09
N TRP A 259 -16.56 -18.47 7.28
CA TRP A 259 -16.80 -17.40 8.24
C TRP A 259 -18.12 -16.66 7.97
N ALA A 260 -18.40 -16.27 6.72
CA ALA A 260 -19.60 -15.54 6.36
C ALA A 260 -20.87 -16.38 6.61
N LEU A 261 -20.80 -17.68 6.32
CA LEU A 261 -21.88 -18.63 6.58
C LEU A 261 -22.19 -18.74 8.09
N LEU A 262 -21.15 -18.85 8.92
CA LEU A 262 -21.30 -18.88 10.38
C LEU A 262 -21.95 -17.60 10.92
N LYS A 263 -21.58 -16.43 10.37
CA LYS A 263 -22.17 -15.15 10.75
C LYS A 263 -23.63 -15.02 10.33
N VAL A 264 -23.99 -15.54 9.16
CA VAL A 264 -25.39 -15.59 8.71
C VAL A 264 -26.24 -16.45 9.64
N ASP A 265 -25.76 -17.63 10.06
CA ASP A 265 -26.49 -18.49 11.01
C ASP A 265 -26.75 -17.77 12.33
N ALA A 266 -25.71 -17.13 12.88
CA ALA A 266 -25.84 -16.38 14.12
C ALA A 266 -26.76 -15.15 13.97
N ALA A 267 -26.78 -14.52 12.80
CA ALA A 267 -27.67 -13.38 12.52
C ALA A 267 -29.13 -13.83 12.34
N GLU A 268 -29.38 -15.01 11.76
CA GLU A 268 -30.72 -15.61 11.65
C GLU A 268 -31.36 -15.75 13.03
N ASP A 269 -30.62 -16.23 14.04
CA ASP A 269 -31.12 -16.32 15.42
C ASP A 269 -31.57 -14.96 16.00
N VAL A 270 -30.85 -13.89 15.66
CA VAL A 270 -31.20 -12.52 16.08
C VAL A 270 -32.47 -12.04 15.38
N LEU A 271 -32.58 -12.29 14.07
CA LEU A 271 -33.74 -11.90 13.27
C LEU A 271 -35.00 -12.67 13.67
N GLN A 272 -34.88 -13.97 13.96
CA GLN A 272 -35.99 -14.77 14.48
C GLN A 272 -36.48 -14.27 15.85
N LYS A 273 -35.58 -13.82 16.74
CA LYS A 273 -35.97 -13.22 18.02
C LYS A 273 -36.75 -11.93 17.81
N ARG A 274 -36.29 -11.06 16.90
CA ARG A 274 -37.02 -9.83 16.52
C ARG A 274 -38.42 -10.15 15.99
N ASP A 275 -38.57 -11.13 15.11
CA ASP A 275 -39.89 -11.50 14.54
C ASP A 275 -40.84 -12.10 15.58
N LYS A 276 -40.32 -12.67 16.67
CA LYS A 276 -41.09 -13.07 17.86
C LYS A 276 -41.49 -11.89 18.75
N GLY A 277 -41.26 -10.64 18.32
CA GLY A 277 -41.64 -9.43 19.03
C GLY A 277 -40.62 -8.94 20.06
N HIS A 278 -39.41 -9.50 20.11
CA HIS A 278 -38.37 -9.00 21.01
C HIS A 278 -37.80 -7.67 20.49
N THR A 279 -37.81 -6.65 21.35
CA THR A 279 -37.15 -5.37 21.06
C THR A 279 -35.63 -5.56 21.06
N LEU A 280 -34.99 -5.23 19.94
CA LEU A 280 -33.53 -5.23 19.83
C LEU A 280 -32.98 -3.87 20.29
N ALA A 281 -31.97 -3.90 21.16
CA ALA A 281 -31.26 -2.69 21.53
C ALA A 281 -30.55 -2.05 20.32
N ALA A 282 -30.29 -0.74 20.40
CA ALA A 282 -29.55 -0.01 19.37
C ALA A 282 -28.20 -0.71 19.08
N GLY A 283 -27.84 -0.75 17.80
CA GLY A 283 -26.64 -1.41 17.27
C GLY A 283 -26.70 -2.95 17.18
N LYS A 284 -27.75 -3.61 17.70
CA LYS A 284 -27.85 -5.08 17.66
C LYS A 284 -28.56 -5.65 16.42
N LEU A 285 -29.25 -4.84 15.63
CA LEU A 285 -29.91 -5.31 14.41
C LEU A 285 -28.86 -5.57 13.31
N PRO A 286 -28.84 -6.77 12.70
CA PRO A 286 -28.01 -7.04 11.53
C PRO A 286 -28.63 -6.40 10.28
N VAL A 287 -28.41 -5.08 10.08
CA VAL A 287 -29.17 -4.23 9.15
C VAL A 287 -29.17 -4.76 7.71
N LEU A 288 -28.01 -5.11 7.16
CA LEU A 288 -27.93 -5.63 5.79
C LEU A 288 -28.56 -7.01 5.66
N CYS A 289 -28.23 -7.90 6.59
CA CYS A 289 -28.75 -9.25 6.63
C CYS A 289 -30.28 -9.23 6.69
N ASP A 290 -30.83 -8.36 7.53
CA ASP A 290 -32.27 -8.14 7.66
C ASP A 290 -32.91 -7.72 6.33
N ALA A 291 -32.33 -6.74 5.63
CA ALA A 291 -32.89 -6.24 4.38
C ALA A 291 -33.04 -7.35 3.32
N VAL A 292 -32.04 -8.22 3.22
CA VAL A 292 -32.07 -9.37 2.30
C VAL A 292 -33.01 -10.47 2.82
N TRP A 293 -32.91 -10.81 4.10
CA TRP A 293 -33.73 -11.82 4.76
C TRP A 293 -35.23 -11.52 4.64
N SER A 294 -35.62 -10.29 4.97
CA SER A 294 -37.02 -9.85 4.95
C SER A 294 -37.62 -9.87 3.54
N ASP A 295 -36.83 -9.53 2.50
CA ASP A 295 -37.29 -9.68 1.11
C ASP A 295 -37.49 -11.15 0.72
N LEU A 296 -36.54 -12.03 1.08
CA LEU A 296 -36.63 -13.47 0.82
C LEU A 296 -37.84 -14.11 1.53
N ALA A 297 -38.18 -13.63 2.73
CA ALA A 297 -39.35 -14.05 3.48
C ALA A 297 -40.66 -13.58 2.81
N MET A 298 -40.71 -12.34 2.30
CA MET A 298 -41.90 -11.79 1.64
C MET A 298 -42.25 -12.48 0.32
N THR A 299 -41.26 -13.03 -0.40
CA THR A 299 -41.51 -13.77 -1.65
C THR A 299 -42.05 -15.20 -1.44
N HIS A 300 -42.14 -15.68 -0.20
CA HIS A 300 -42.59 -17.05 0.17
C HIS A 300 -43.98 -17.06 0.84
N SER A 301 -44.89 -16.14 0.48
CA SER A 301 -46.18 -15.94 1.14
C SER A 301 -47.19 -17.08 0.99
N GLU A 302 -46.95 -18.22 1.62
CA GLU A 302 -48.01 -19.18 1.95
C GLU A 302 -48.06 -19.58 3.43
N THR A 303 -47.11 -19.14 4.27
CA THR A 303 -47.26 -19.35 5.71
C THR A 303 -46.77 -18.15 6.52
N THR A 304 -47.52 -17.86 7.58
CA THR A 304 -47.31 -16.85 8.61
C THR A 304 -45.81 -16.66 8.92
N LYS A 305 -45.33 -15.41 9.02
CA LYS A 305 -43.93 -15.01 9.34
C LYS A 305 -43.25 -15.75 10.52
N ALA A 306 -43.98 -16.55 11.29
CA ALA A 306 -43.52 -17.29 12.46
C ALA A 306 -42.66 -18.55 12.16
N ARG A 307 -42.50 -19.00 10.91
CA ARG A 307 -41.70 -20.21 10.56
C ARG A 307 -40.83 -20.09 9.28
N PHE A 308 -40.47 -18.87 8.87
CA PHE A 308 -39.57 -18.72 7.72
C PHE A 308 -38.14 -19.10 8.11
N SER A 309 -37.54 -20.03 7.36
CA SER A 309 -36.11 -20.32 7.38
C SER A 309 -35.61 -20.38 5.94
N ILE A 310 -34.39 -19.92 5.74
CA ILE A 310 -33.77 -19.82 4.43
C ILE A 310 -33.30 -21.19 3.91
N SER A 311 -33.54 -21.47 2.63
CA SER A 311 -32.96 -22.63 1.98
C SER A 311 -31.41 -22.52 1.92
N PRO A 312 -30.67 -23.64 1.75
CA PRO A 312 -29.21 -23.58 1.61
C PRO A 312 -28.71 -22.68 0.47
N ALA A 313 -29.49 -22.53 -0.60
CA ALA A 313 -29.15 -21.65 -1.71
C ALA A 313 -29.33 -20.16 -1.32
N GLN A 314 -30.42 -19.83 -0.66
CA GLN A 314 -30.68 -18.48 -0.13
C GLN A 314 -29.67 -18.09 0.95
N ARG A 315 -29.25 -19.06 1.78
CA ARG A 315 -28.18 -18.89 2.77
C ARG A 315 -26.86 -18.51 2.13
N ARG A 316 -26.45 -19.21 1.07
CA ARG A 316 -25.26 -18.84 0.29
C ARG A 316 -25.40 -17.48 -0.38
N GLU A 317 -26.58 -17.15 -0.91
CA GLU A 317 -26.86 -15.84 -1.50
C GLU A 317 -26.69 -14.72 -0.47
N LEU A 318 -27.29 -14.88 0.72
CA LEU A 318 -27.20 -13.92 1.81
C LEU A 318 -25.76 -13.77 2.34
N ALA A 319 -25.05 -14.88 2.54
CA ALA A 319 -23.64 -14.86 2.95
C ALA A 319 -22.75 -14.21 1.89
N SER A 320 -23.00 -14.46 0.61
CA SER A 320 -22.28 -13.83 -0.51
C SER A 320 -22.52 -12.32 -0.54
N GLU A 321 -23.75 -11.86 -0.32
CA GLU A 321 -24.10 -10.44 -0.26
C GLU A 321 -23.44 -9.73 0.93
N CYS A 322 -23.47 -10.33 2.13
CA CYS A 322 -22.84 -9.75 3.31
C CYS A 322 -21.30 -9.73 3.19
N LEU A 323 -20.69 -10.81 2.71
CA LEU A 323 -19.23 -10.88 2.56
C LEU A 323 -18.73 -9.87 1.53
N ASP A 324 -19.47 -9.65 0.43
CA ASP A 324 -19.17 -8.62 -0.58
C ASP A 324 -19.09 -7.21 0.04
N HIS A 325 -20.08 -6.87 0.88
CA HIS A 325 -20.13 -5.57 1.56
C HIS A 325 -19.02 -5.38 2.60
N ILE A 326 -18.38 -6.44 3.07
CA ILE A 326 -17.30 -6.37 4.06
C ILE A 326 -15.93 -6.41 3.38
N ALA A 327 -15.69 -7.43 2.55
CA ALA A 327 -14.40 -7.66 1.90
C ALA A 327 -14.00 -6.54 0.94
N PHE A 328 -14.90 -6.12 0.04
CA PHE A 328 -14.56 -5.20 -1.05
C PHE A 328 -14.75 -3.72 -0.69
N THR A 329 -15.43 -3.43 0.41
CA THR A 329 -15.57 -2.07 0.97
C THR A 329 -14.28 -1.63 1.67
N THR A 330 -13.51 -2.58 2.20
CA THR A 330 -12.33 -2.30 3.04
C THR A 330 -11.21 -1.62 2.27
N GLU A 331 -10.70 -2.22 1.19
CA GLU A 331 -9.55 -1.67 0.46
C GLU A 331 -9.83 -0.29 -0.12
N ALA A 332 -11.01 -0.12 -0.71
CA ALA A 332 -11.41 1.11 -1.37
C ALA A 332 -11.51 2.28 -0.39
N PHE A 333 -12.23 2.11 0.73
CA PHE A 333 -12.49 3.22 1.64
C PHE A 333 -11.36 3.49 2.61
N ALA A 334 -10.67 2.45 3.08
CA ALA A 334 -9.53 2.64 3.96
C ALA A 334 -8.38 3.38 3.25
N THR A 335 -8.19 3.14 1.95
CA THR A 335 -7.21 3.89 1.15
C THR A 335 -7.57 5.37 1.06
N VAL A 336 -8.84 5.68 0.80
CA VAL A 336 -9.34 7.06 0.73
C VAL A 336 -9.18 7.75 2.08
N LEU A 337 -9.59 7.10 3.17
CA LEU A 337 -9.51 7.66 4.53
C LEU A 337 -8.06 7.90 4.94
N THR A 338 -7.18 6.92 4.73
CA THR A 338 -5.74 7.06 4.96
C THR A 338 -5.17 8.23 4.17
N TYR A 339 -5.50 8.34 2.89
CA TYR A 339 -5.03 9.43 2.03
C TYR A 339 -5.59 10.80 2.43
N MET A 340 -6.84 10.85 2.88
CA MET A 340 -7.45 12.08 3.38
C MET A 340 -6.75 12.55 4.66
N ILE A 341 -6.48 11.64 5.61
CA ILE A 341 -5.74 11.94 6.84
C ILE A 341 -4.30 12.38 6.51
N TYR A 342 -3.67 11.71 5.54
CA TYR A 342 -2.36 12.06 4.99
C TYR A 342 -2.35 13.50 4.46
N GLU A 343 -3.30 13.86 3.59
CA GLU A 343 -3.33 15.19 2.97
C GLU A 343 -3.69 16.28 3.98
N ILE A 344 -4.63 16.02 4.89
CA ILE A 344 -5.00 16.97 5.96
C ILE A 344 -3.81 17.23 6.89
N SER A 345 -3.02 16.21 7.24
CA SER A 345 -1.85 16.39 8.11
C SER A 345 -0.69 17.14 7.42
N HIS A 346 -0.71 17.18 6.08
CA HIS A 346 0.23 17.97 5.28
C HIS A 346 -0.17 19.43 5.10
N HIS A 347 -1.46 19.76 5.27
CA HIS A 347 -2.01 21.08 5.00
C HIS A 347 -2.53 21.70 6.30
N GLN A 348 -1.62 22.20 7.13
CA GLN A 348 -1.94 22.76 8.45
C GLN A 348 -3.00 23.87 8.41
N GLU A 349 -2.99 24.70 7.36
CA GLU A 349 -4.03 25.71 7.09
C GLU A 349 -5.41 25.07 6.96
N ILE A 350 -5.56 24.10 6.05
CA ILE A 350 -6.82 23.40 5.80
C ILE A 350 -7.26 22.63 7.04
N GLN A 351 -6.32 22.04 7.78
CA GLN A 351 -6.60 21.37 9.04
C GLN A 351 -7.17 22.33 10.08
N ASN A 352 -6.61 23.54 10.20
CA ASN A 352 -7.10 24.56 11.11
C ASN A 352 -8.47 25.12 10.68
N GLU A 353 -8.66 25.38 9.38
CA GLU A 353 -9.96 25.78 8.82
C GLU A 353 -11.03 24.70 9.06
N LEU A 354 -10.70 23.43 8.84
CA LEU A 354 -11.60 22.30 9.07
C LEU A 354 -11.96 22.18 10.55
N ARG A 355 -11.00 22.33 11.47
CA ARG A 355 -11.28 22.37 12.91
C ARG A 355 -12.23 23.50 13.27
N ALA A 356 -12.01 24.70 12.72
CA ALA A 356 -12.88 25.85 12.96
C ALA A 356 -14.32 25.58 12.44
N GLU A 357 -14.45 25.03 11.23
CA GLU A 357 -15.74 24.64 10.64
C GLU A 357 -16.44 23.57 11.51
N LEU A 358 -15.73 22.55 11.97
CA LEU A 358 -16.28 21.47 12.82
C LEU A 358 -16.66 21.95 14.22
N HIS A 359 -15.97 22.96 14.76
CA HIS A 359 -16.33 23.62 16.02
C HIS A 359 -17.57 24.51 15.88
N SER A 360 -17.88 24.99 14.67
CA SER A 360 -19.10 25.77 14.40
C SER A 360 -20.37 24.91 14.26
N ALA A 361 -20.22 23.59 14.11
CA ALA A 361 -21.35 22.67 14.02
C ALA A 361 -22.08 22.53 15.37
N ASN A 362 -23.41 22.36 15.35
CA ASN A 362 -24.17 22.03 16.55
C ASN A 362 -23.71 20.67 17.12
N ASN A 363 -23.41 20.62 18.43
CA ASN A 363 -22.83 19.47 19.15
C ASN A 363 -21.46 19.01 18.62
N PRO A 364 -20.40 19.82 18.80
CA PRO A 364 -19.05 19.37 18.48
C PRO A 364 -18.58 18.31 19.48
N LEU A 365 -17.98 17.21 19.00
CA LEU A 365 -17.30 16.22 19.84
C LEU A 365 -16.11 16.88 20.55
N LEU A 366 -16.32 17.33 21.78
CA LEU A 366 -15.33 18.02 22.61
C LEU A 366 -14.66 17.06 23.62
N GLY A 367 -14.13 15.94 23.13
CA GLY A 367 -13.10 15.11 23.80
C GLY A 367 -13.42 14.51 25.18
N ASN A 368 -14.57 14.82 25.79
CA ASN A 368 -14.91 14.43 27.15
C ASN A 368 -16.35 13.90 27.20
N THR A 369 -16.66 12.91 26.38
CA THR A 369 -18.02 12.39 26.23
C THR A 369 -18.11 11.00 26.85
N SER A 370 -18.45 10.96 28.14
CA SER A 370 -19.03 9.77 28.77
C SER A 370 -20.44 9.47 28.25
N ASP A 371 -21.06 10.41 27.51
CA ASP A 371 -22.38 10.28 26.91
C ASP A 371 -22.30 9.93 25.41
N ARG A 372 -22.95 8.83 25.01
CA ARG A 372 -22.96 8.29 23.63
C ARG A 372 -23.78 9.14 22.66
N THR A 373 -24.51 10.13 23.17
CA THR A 373 -25.45 10.96 22.41
C THR A 373 -24.81 12.21 21.76
N ASP A 374 -23.55 12.50 22.06
CA ASP A 374 -22.82 13.71 21.61
C ASP A 374 -22.11 13.58 20.24
N VAL A 375 -22.34 12.50 19.49
CA VAL A 375 -21.84 12.38 18.11
C VAL A 375 -22.75 13.17 17.16
N PRO A 376 -22.24 14.17 16.41
CA PRO A 376 -23.04 14.95 15.46
C PRO A 376 -23.69 14.05 14.40
N SER A 377 -24.89 14.43 13.95
CA SER A 377 -25.61 13.67 12.92
C SER A 377 -24.97 13.85 11.53
N SER A 378 -25.07 12.82 10.69
CA SER A 378 -24.72 12.84 9.26
C SER A 378 -25.23 14.11 8.54
N ASP A 379 -26.52 14.43 8.71
CA ASP A 379 -27.16 15.64 8.17
C ASP A 379 -26.46 16.95 8.54
N THR A 380 -25.84 17.01 9.72
CA THR A 380 -25.11 18.19 10.21
C THR A 380 -23.75 18.29 9.53
N LEU A 381 -23.07 17.15 9.38
CA LEU A 381 -21.71 17.07 8.86
C LEU A 381 -21.67 17.25 7.33
N GLU A 382 -22.62 16.67 6.58
CA GLU A 382 -22.69 16.84 5.12
C GLU A 382 -22.89 18.30 4.68
N ARG A 383 -23.45 19.15 5.55
CA ARG A 383 -23.68 20.57 5.28
C ARG A 383 -22.41 21.41 5.44
N LEU A 384 -21.34 20.85 5.98
CA LEU A 384 -20.06 21.53 6.16
C LEU A 384 -19.32 21.59 4.81
N PRO A 385 -19.20 22.79 4.21
CA PRO A 385 -18.70 22.91 2.84
C PRO A 385 -17.23 22.48 2.69
N LEU A 386 -16.34 22.82 3.63
CA LEU A 386 -14.93 22.44 3.53
C LEU A 386 -14.74 20.93 3.75
N MET A 387 -15.43 20.32 4.72
CA MET A 387 -15.45 18.86 4.88
C MET A 387 -15.89 18.14 3.58
N SER A 388 -17.02 18.57 3.00
CA SER A 388 -17.51 18.00 1.74
C SER A 388 -16.51 18.15 0.60
N ALA A 389 -15.80 19.28 0.55
CA ALA A 389 -14.77 19.56 -0.45
C ALA A 389 -13.52 18.68 -0.28
N ILE A 390 -13.06 18.48 0.96
CA ILE A 390 -11.93 17.60 1.31
C ILE A 390 -12.22 16.17 0.88
N ILE A 391 -13.42 15.66 1.16
CA ILE A 391 -13.82 14.30 0.79
C ILE A 391 -13.84 14.15 -0.73
N LYS A 392 -14.45 15.10 -1.46
CA LYS A 392 -14.51 15.08 -2.93
C LYS A 392 -13.12 15.14 -3.56
N GLU A 393 -12.23 16.01 -3.06
CA GLU A 393 -10.89 16.12 -3.61
C GLU A 393 -10.04 14.88 -3.35
N SER A 394 -10.17 14.31 -2.15
CA SER A 394 -9.49 13.05 -1.80
C SER A 394 -9.98 11.91 -2.70
N LEU A 395 -11.29 11.79 -2.92
CA LEU A 395 -11.87 10.81 -3.82
C LEU A 395 -11.53 11.04 -5.30
N ARG A 396 -11.29 12.30 -5.73
CA ARG A 396 -10.83 12.61 -7.08
C ARG A 396 -9.42 12.05 -7.31
N LEU A 397 -8.51 12.28 -6.38
CA LEU A 397 -7.13 11.83 -6.52
C LEU A 397 -6.93 10.35 -6.16
N ARG A 398 -7.75 9.81 -5.28
CA ARG A 398 -7.78 8.41 -4.86
C ARG A 398 -9.22 7.92 -4.87
N ASN A 399 -9.72 7.53 -6.04
CA ASN A 399 -11.07 6.98 -6.15
C ASN A 399 -11.11 5.51 -5.69
N THR A 400 -12.32 4.99 -5.48
CA THR A 400 -12.54 3.62 -5.00
C THR A 400 -12.27 2.55 -6.06
N SER A 401 -12.04 2.94 -7.32
CA SER A 401 -11.71 2.01 -8.41
C SER A 401 -10.83 2.71 -9.47
N PRO A 402 -9.50 2.69 -9.29
CA PRO A 402 -8.58 3.31 -10.24
C PRO A 402 -8.35 2.45 -11.49
N SER A 403 -8.68 1.16 -11.40
CA SER A 403 -8.55 0.17 -12.48
C SER A 403 -9.70 0.24 -13.48
N ALA A 404 -9.60 -0.54 -14.56
CA ALA A 404 -10.67 -0.67 -15.55
C ALA A 404 -12.01 -1.08 -14.89
N ASP A 405 -13.10 -0.36 -15.19
CA ASP A 405 -14.48 -0.84 -15.03
C ASP A 405 -14.93 -1.40 -16.39
N PRO A 406 -14.89 -2.72 -16.63
CA PRO A 406 -15.21 -3.29 -17.94
C PRO A 406 -16.72 -3.55 -18.12
N ARG A 407 -17.29 -2.99 -19.18
CA ARG A 407 -18.65 -3.26 -19.69
C ARG A 407 -18.62 -3.92 -21.06
N VAL A 408 -19.77 -4.42 -21.51
CA VAL A 408 -19.91 -5.11 -22.79
C VAL A 408 -21.09 -4.54 -23.58
N THR A 409 -20.87 -4.21 -24.85
CA THR A 409 -21.96 -3.76 -25.73
C THR A 409 -23.01 -4.87 -25.91
N PRO A 410 -24.30 -4.52 -26.06
CA PRO A 410 -25.38 -5.48 -26.26
C PRO A 410 -25.08 -6.49 -27.37
N ALA A 411 -25.48 -7.75 -27.15
CA ALA A 411 -25.12 -8.85 -28.04
C ALA A 411 -25.83 -8.85 -29.40
N HIS A 412 -26.92 -8.07 -29.55
CA HIS A 412 -27.86 -8.13 -30.67
C HIS A 412 -27.89 -6.86 -31.53
N CYS A 413 -27.14 -5.81 -31.17
CA CYS A 413 -27.11 -4.56 -31.94
C CYS A 413 -25.75 -3.86 -31.81
N THR A 414 -25.47 -2.98 -32.77
CA THR A 414 -24.36 -2.02 -32.65
C THR A 414 -24.71 -0.93 -31.67
N SER A 415 -23.69 -0.28 -31.11
CA SER A 415 -23.87 0.80 -30.13
C SER A 415 -23.12 2.06 -30.52
N ARG A 416 -23.71 3.21 -30.21
CA ARG A 416 -22.99 4.49 -30.21
C ARG A 416 -22.33 4.69 -28.85
N ILE A 417 -21.04 5.02 -28.85
CA ILE A 417 -20.27 5.34 -27.65
C ILE A 417 -19.55 6.66 -27.91
N GLY A 418 -20.03 7.75 -27.32
CA GLY A 418 -19.52 9.10 -27.59
C GLY A 418 -19.52 9.40 -29.09
N LEU A 419 -18.32 9.64 -29.63
CA LEU A 419 -18.11 9.95 -31.05
C LEU A 419 -18.09 8.71 -31.96
N ILE A 420 -18.11 7.49 -31.41
CA ILE A 420 -18.04 6.24 -32.19
C ILE A 420 -19.46 5.73 -32.48
N PRO A 421 -19.97 5.79 -33.73
CA PRO A 421 -21.39 5.55 -33.99
C PRO A 421 -21.78 4.07 -34.02
N ASN A 422 -20.87 3.18 -34.44
CA ASN A 422 -21.19 1.80 -34.84
C ASN A 422 -20.32 0.76 -34.12
N VAL A 423 -20.16 0.85 -32.80
CA VAL A 423 -19.39 -0.12 -32.02
C VAL A 423 -20.03 -1.52 -32.15
N PRO A 424 -19.27 -2.57 -32.54
CA PRO A 424 -19.83 -3.91 -32.74
C PRO A 424 -20.44 -4.52 -31.47
N PRO A 425 -21.40 -5.46 -31.61
CA PRO A 425 -21.90 -6.26 -30.48
C PRO A 425 -20.80 -7.01 -29.75
N LYS A 426 -20.98 -7.23 -28.43
CA LYS A 426 -20.05 -7.98 -27.56
C LYS A 426 -18.63 -7.39 -27.53
N THR A 427 -18.50 -6.08 -27.67
CA THR A 427 -17.24 -5.35 -27.52
C THR A 427 -17.03 -5.01 -26.06
N ARG A 428 -15.85 -5.32 -25.50
CA ARG A 428 -15.46 -4.91 -24.15
C ARG A 428 -15.09 -3.42 -24.17
N VAL A 429 -15.62 -2.67 -23.22
CA VAL A 429 -15.44 -1.23 -23.11
C VAL A 429 -15.03 -0.92 -21.69
N CYS A 430 -13.90 -0.25 -21.51
CA CYS A 430 -13.32 0.05 -20.21
C CYS A 430 -13.21 1.56 -20.03
N SER A 431 -13.63 2.04 -18.87
CA SER A 431 -13.32 3.39 -18.38
C SER A 431 -12.54 3.28 -17.07
N TYR A 432 -11.81 4.33 -16.72
CA TYR A 432 -10.91 4.36 -15.60
C TYR A 432 -11.04 5.71 -14.90
N GLY A 433 -11.52 5.69 -13.66
CA GLY A 433 -11.74 6.91 -12.89
C GLY A 433 -10.47 7.74 -12.73
N TRP A 434 -9.31 7.09 -12.65
CA TRP A 434 -8.01 7.75 -12.47
C TRP A 434 -7.71 8.80 -13.55
N TRP A 435 -7.95 8.47 -14.83
CA TRP A 435 -7.66 9.36 -15.96
C TRP A 435 -8.73 10.43 -16.14
N LEU A 436 -10.00 10.08 -15.93
CA LEU A 436 -11.09 11.06 -15.95
C LEU A 436 -10.85 12.19 -14.94
N HIS A 437 -10.37 11.84 -13.75
CA HIS A 437 -10.09 12.78 -12.66
C HIS A 437 -8.79 13.56 -12.81
N ARG A 438 -7.98 13.22 -13.81
CA ARG A 438 -6.71 13.87 -14.11
C ARG A 438 -6.68 14.55 -15.47
N ASN A 439 -7.85 14.75 -16.08
CA ASN A 439 -7.95 15.49 -17.31
C ASN A 439 -7.59 16.97 -17.07
N PRO A 440 -6.49 17.49 -17.66
CA PRO A 440 -6.07 18.87 -17.49
C PRO A 440 -7.07 19.89 -18.06
N ASP A 441 -7.94 19.48 -18.99
CA ASP A 441 -9.00 20.33 -19.56
C ASP A 441 -10.17 20.56 -18.58
N VAL A 442 -10.22 19.78 -17.49
CA VAL A 442 -11.30 19.79 -16.50
C VAL A 442 -10.80 20.23 -15.13
N TYR A 443 -9.63 19.73 -14.73
CA TYR A 443 -9.03 20.01 -13.44
C TYR A 443 -7.71 20.75 -13.66
N SER A 444 -7.71 22.06 -13.36
CA SER A 444 -6.48 22.85 -13.28
C SER A 444 -5.51 22.22 -12.27
N ASN A 445 -4.24 22.08 -12.66
CA ASN A 445 -3.23 21.29 -11.92
C ASN A 445 -3.80 19.95 -11.44
N PRO A 446 -4.07 19.01 -12.36
CA PRO A 446 -4.89 17.82 -12.09
C PRO A 446 -4.31 16.86 -11.05
N LEU A 447 -3.07 17.07 -10.61
CA LEU A 447 -2.41 16.21 -9.64
C LEU A 447 -2.34 16.82 -8.23
N ASP A 448 -2.57 18.13 -8.10
CA ASP A 448 -2.55 18.83 -6.81
C ASP A 448 -3.78 18.45 -5.98
N TRP A 449 -3.61 18.22 -4.68
CA TRP A 449 -4.74 18.06 -3.76
C TRP A 449 -5.20 19.45 -3.31
N ASN A 450 -6.30 19.94 -3.91
CA ASN A 450 -6.83 21.26 -3.61
C ASN A 450 -8.35 21.21 -3.34
N PRO A 451 -8.79 21.06 -2.08
CA PRO A 451 -10.20 21.08 -1.71
C PRO A 451 -10.92 22.37 -2.11
N LYS A 452 -10.23 23.52 -2.12
CA LYS A 452 -10.86 24.82 -2.38
C LYS A 452 -11.48 24.91 -3.79
N ARG A 453 -11.08 24.04 -4.74
CA ARG A 453 -11.72 23.94 -6.07
C ARG A 453 -13.21 23.64 -6.04
N TRP A 454 -13.67 22.96 -4.98
CA TRP A 454 -15.07 22.55 -4.83
C TRP A 454 -15.93 23.61 -4.13
N LEU A 455 -15.31 24.65 -3.55
CA LEU A 455 -15.98 25.66 -2.75
C LEU A 455 -16.50 26.84 -3.58
N CYS A 456 -15.96 27.04 -4.78
CA CYS A 456 -16.35 28.10 -5.69
C CYS A 456 -17.82 27.91 -6.13
N ARG A 457 -18.69 28.83 -5.71
CA ARG A 457 -20.12 28.82 -6.10
C ARG A 457 -20.30 29.62 -7.39
N GLY A 458 -20.81 28.98 -8.43
CA GLY A 458 -21.23 29.64 -9.67
C GLY A 458 -20.12 29.88 -10.70
N CYS A 459 -18.91 29.34 -10.51
CA CYS A 459 -17.91 29.29 -11.59
C CYS A 459 -18.10 28.04 -12.44
N ASP A 460 -17.83 28.18 -13.75
CA ASP A 460 -17.95 27.11 -14.74
C ASP A 460 -17.04 25.91 -14.40
N ASP A 461 -15.85 26.18 -13.84
CA ASP A 461 -14.87 25.16 -13.46
C ASP A 461 -15.41 24.17 -12.42
N ALA A 462 -16.10 24.64 -11.38
CA ALA A 462 -16.66 23.77 -10.33
C ALA A 462 -17.83 22.92 -10.86
N ALA A 463 -18.63 23.48 -11.77
CA ALA A 463 -19.72 22.76 -12.43
C ALA A 463 -19.17 21.66 -13.35
N LEU A 464 -18.12 21.96 -14.11
CA LEU A 464 -17.43 21.02 -14.97
C LEU A 464 -16.75 19.90 -14.15
N ALA A 465 -16.02 20.25 -13.09
CA ALA A 465 -15.39 19.31 -12.16
C ALA A 465 -16.41 18.32 -11.56
N LYS A 466 -17.62 18.80 -11.22
CA LYS A 466 -18.71 17.97 -10.72
C LYS A 466 -19.26 17.02 -11.79
N LYS A 467 -19.38 17.48 -13.05
CA LYS A 467 -19.83 16.64 -14.17
C LYS A 467 -18.88 15.46 -14.43
N TRP A 468 -17.58 15.70 -14.30
CA TRP A 468 -16.53 14.68 -14.52
C TRP A 468 -16.20 13.86 -13.27
N PHE A 469 -16.85 14.14 -12.14
CA PHE A 469 -16.65 13.39 -10.92
C PHE A 469 -17.26 11.97 -11.05
N PHE A 470 -16.38 10.99 -10.95
CA PHE A 470 -16.61 9.57 -11.26
C PHE A 470 -15.92 8.68 -10.22
N ALA A 471 -15.98 9.07 -8.93
CA ALA A 471 -15.32 8.30 -7.87
C ALA A 471 -16.06 7.00 -7.55
N PHE A 472 -17.38 6.99 -7.73
CA PHE A 472 -18.28 5.90 -7.36
C PHE A 472 -18.89 5.17 -8.58
N GLY A 473 -18.28 5.33 -9.75
CA GLY A 473 -18.91 4.95 -11.02
C GLY A 473 -20.10 5.85 -11.39
N ALA A 474 -20.93 5.42 -12.35
CA ALA A 474 -22.11 6.15 -12.77
C ALA A 474 -23.30 5.22 -13.09
N GLY A 475 -24.47 5.87 -13.28
CA GLY A 475 -25.68 5.23 -13.75
C GLY A 475 -26.35 4.32 -12.72
N SER A 476 -27.12 3.34 -13.21
CA SER A 476 -27.86 2.42 -12.34
C SER A 476 -27.00 1.37 -11.63
N ARG A 477 -25.67 1.41 -11.82
CA ARG A 477 -24.70 0.53 -11.15
C ARG A 477 -23.59 1.30 -10.46
N ASN A 478 -23.86 2.55 -10.06
CA ASN A 478 -22.97 3.29 -9.18
C ASN A 478 -22.86 2.61 -7.80
N CYS A 479 -21.83 2.97 -7.05
CA CYS A 479 -21.54 2.37 -5.74
C CYS A 479 -22.73 2.56 -4.78
N ILE A 480 -23.29 1.44 -4.32
CA ILE A 480 -24.38 1.46 -3.33
C ILE A 480 -23.91 1.88 -1.94
N GLY A 481 -22.64 1.60 -1.63
CA GLY A 481 -22.02 1.88 -0.33
C GLY A 481 -21.62 3.34 -0.13
N GLN A 482 -21.78 4.22 -1.12
CA GLN A 482 -21.28 5.60 -1.06
C GLN A 482 -21.72 6.34 0.21
N ASN A 483 -22.97 6.20 0.65
CA ASN A 483 -23.48 6.94 1.81
C ASN A 483 -22.97 6.36 3.13
N ILE A 484 -22.83 5.02 3.23
CA ILE A 484 -22.24 4.37 4.43
C ILE A 484 -20.76 4.70 4.51
N ALA A 485 -20.09 4.74 3.36
CA ALA A 485 -18.68 5.08 3.30
C ALA A 485 -18.40 6.54 3.65
N LEU A 486 -19.22 7.46 3.14
CA LEU A 486 -19.17 8.85 3.57
C LEU A 486 -19.37 8.95 5.08
N GLU A 487 -20.35 8.22 5.64
CA GLU A 487 -20.59 8.16 7.08
C GLU A 487 -19.40 7.60 7.89
N CYS A 488 -18.80 6.47 7.49
CA CYS A 488 -17.63 5.93 8.21
C CYS A 488 -16.39 6.86 8.04
N ASN A 489 -16.29 7.61 6.93
CA ASN A 489 -15.20 8.57 6.65
C ASN A 489 -15.42 9.97 7.25
N ASP A 490 -16.63 10.28 7.74
CA ASP A 490 -16.98 11.52 8.44
C ASP A 490 -16.49 11.53 9.91
N SER A 491 -15.64 10.56 10.25
CA SER A 491 -15.14 10.32 11.59
C SER A 491 -14.05 11.33 11.98
N ARG A 492 -14.37 12.23 12.93
CA ARG A 492 -13.39 13.15 13.56
C ARG A 492 -12.52 12.43 14.57
N THR A 493 -11.27 12.87 14.68
CA THR A 493 -10.38 12.64 15.84
C THR A 493 -10.84 13.48 17.06
N PRO A 494 -10.99 12.91 18.27
CA PRO A 494 -11.29 13.68 19.49
C PRO A 494 -10.12 14.57 19.94
N ARG A 495 -10.46 15.69 20.60
CA ARG A 495 -9.52 16.60 21.30
C ARG A 495 -8.78 15.84 22.41
N ILE A 496 -7.47 15.66 22.26
CA ILE A 496 -6.54 15.51 23.39
C ILE A 496 -6.24 16.94 23.86
N ALA A 497 -6.48 17.22 25.14
CA ALA A 497 -6.27 18.55 25.70
C ALA A 497 -4.77 18.92 25.65
N SER A 498 -4.49 20.12 25.13
CA SER A 498 -3.20 20.85 25.03
C SER A 498 -2.09 20.27 24.12
N GLU A 499 -2.25 20.45 22.78
CA GLU A 499 -1.24 20.48 21.65
C GLU A 499 -0.15 19.38 21.49
N PRO A 500 0.42 19.15 20.26
CA PRO A 500 0.33 19.92 19.01
C PRO A 500 -0.42 19.22 17.85
N SER A 501 -0.49 19.92 16.72
CA SER A 501 -1.01 19.54 15.40
C SER A 501 -0.75 18.08 14.99
N THR A 502 -1.73 17.45 14.32
CA THR A 502 -1.48 16.26 13.50
C THR A 502 -0.62 16.68 12.31
N GLU A 503 0.70 16.62 12.49
CA GLU A 503 1.68 16.89 11.45
C GLU A 503 2.00 15.63 10.66
N TYR A 504 2.09 15.80 9.36
CA TYR A 504 2.49 14.76 8.44
C TYR A 504 4.01 14.58 8.38
N GLY A 505 4.51 13.35 8.48
CA GLY A 505 5.91 12.98 8.21
C GLY A 505 6.22 12.69 6.72
N GLY A 506 6.54 13.72 5.92
CA GLY A 506 7.25 13.70 4.59
C GLY A 506 6.69 13.09 3.25
N GLY A 507 5.80 13.82 2.53
CA GLY A 507 5.81 14.19 1.10
C GLY A 507 5.49 13.19 -0.03
N LEU A 508 4.44 13.49 -0.81
CA LEU A 508 4.25 13.14 -2.25
C LEU A 508 3.44 14.24 -2.97
N GLN A 509 4.07 15.00 -3.88
CA GLN A 509 3.40 15.78 -4.95
C GLN A 509 4.22 15.73 -6.26
N PRO A 510 3.61 15.86 -7.46
CA PRO A 510 4.21 15.54 -8.76
C PRO A 510 4.48 16.70 -9.74
N ILE A 511 5.63 16.60 -10.42
CA ILE A 511 6.13 17.07 -11.74
C ILE A 511 5.41 18.21 -12.52
N ILE A 512 6.20 19.28 -12.81
CA ILE A 512 6.14 20.10 -14.04
C ILE A 512 7.55 20.17 -14.67
N ILE A 513 7.63 20.03 -16.00
CA ILE A 513 8.83 19.85 -16.83
C ILE A 513 9.50 21.20 -17.19
N LYS A 514 10.83 21.31 -17.04
CA LYS A 514 11.72 21.90 -18.05
C LYS A 514 13.18 21.46 -17.87
N ARG A 515 13.80 21.17 -19.01
CA ARG A 515 15.15 20.67 -19.28
C ARG A 515 16.16 21.81 -19.04
N ASP A 516 17.25 21.56 -18.29
CA ASP A 516 18.65 21.87 -18.65
C ASP A 516 19.61 21.82 -17.43
N ALA A 517 20.81 21.30 -17.69
CA ALA A 517 22.04 21.25 -16.86
C ALA A 517 22.22 20.13 -15.81
N TRP A 518 23.43 19.56 -15.82
CA TRP A 518 23.90 18.33 -15.16
C TRP A 518 24.74 18.59 -13.88
N TYR A 519 24.86 17.54 -13.05
CA TYR A 519 25.87 17.21 -11.99
C TYR A 519 26.24 18.23 -10.91
N GLN A 520 25.81 18.00 -9.64
CA GLN A 520 26.55 18.36 -8.40
C GLN A 520 26.15 17.43 -7.23
N PHE A 521 27.12 16.81 -6.56
CA PHE A 521 26.95 15.78 -5.51
C PHE A 521 26.77 16.38 -4.10
N SER A 522 25.87 15.79 -3.31
CA SER A 522 25.57 16.11 -1.90
C SER A 522 25.63 14.82 -1.06
N GLU A 523 26.66 14.69 -0.21
CA GLU A 523 26.88 13.51 0.64
C GLU A 523 26.54 13.76 2.11
N ARG A 524 25.93 12.78 2.79
CA ARG A 524 25.60 12.82 4.23
C ARG A 524 26.26 11.67 4.98
N VAL A 525 27.03 11.97 6.03
CA VAL A 525 27.75 10.97 6.83
C VAL A 525 27.33 11.07 8.31
N THR A 526 26.90 9.96 8.88
CA THR A 526 26.55 9.89 10.32
C THR A 526 27.74 9.44 11.16
N GLY A 527 27.92 10.05 12.34
CA GLY A 527 29.01 9.68 13.25
C GLY A 527 30.39 10.14 12.77
N CYS A 528 30.51 11.41 12.38
CA CYS A 528 31.74 12.00 11.84
C CYS A 528 32.79 12.38 12.90
N SER A 529 32.55 12.15 14.18
CA SER A 529 33.46 12.58 15.25
C SER A 529 34.77 11.78 15.31
N SER A 530 34.79 10.55 14.78
CA SER A 530 35.95 9.65 14.86
C SER A 530 35.90 8.54 13.79
N GLY A 531 36.99 7.77 13.69
CA GLY A 531 37.06 6.53 12.92
C GLY A 531 36.68 6.63 11.44
N ILE A 532 35.86 5.68 10.96
CA ILE A 532 35.43 5.59 9.55
C ILE A 532 34.68 6.85 9.13
N GLY A 533 33.70 7.30 9.93
CA GLY A 533 32.92 8.50 9.63
C GLY A 533 33.77 9.76 9.49
N ARG A 534 34.79 9.93 10.35
CA ARG A 534 35.75 11.04 10.22
C ARG A 534 36.56 10.96 8.94
N ALA A 535 37.10 9.78 8.61
CA ALA A 535 37.90 9.60 7.39
C ALA A 535 37.10 9.87 6.11
N ILE A 536 35.82 9.48 6.08
CA ILE A 536 34.90 9.82 4.98
C ILE A 536 34.69 11.33 4.91
N ALA A 537 34.38 11.98 6.04
CA ALA A 537 34.15 13.41 6.09
C ALA A 537 35.38 14.23 5.62
N GLU A 538 36.59 13.87 6.06
CA GLU A 538 37.84 14.48 5.60
C GLU A 538 38.07 14.27 4.10
N LEU A 539 37.84 13.05 3.60
CA LEU A 539 38.00 12.73 2.18
C LEU A 539 37.04 13.55 1.32
N VAL A 540 35.74 13.59 1.67
CA VAL A 540 34.71 14.30 0.90
C VAL A 540 34.95 15.81 0.93
N ALA A 541 35.28 16.37 2.10
CA ALA A 541 35.60 17.79 2.25
C ALA A 541 36.84 18.22 1.45
N SER A 542 37.75 17.29 1.15
CA SER A 542 38.95 17.56 0.33
C SER A 542 38.66 17.63 -1.18
N LYS A 543 37.49 17.18 -1.65
CA LYS A 543 37.16 17.11 -3.07
C LYS A 543 36.47 18.39 -3.56
N PRO A 544 36.95 19.02 -4.65
CA PRO A 544 36.32 20.22 -5.19
C PRO A 544 34.85 20.00 -5.57
N GLY A 545 34.00 20.96 -5.24
CA GLY A 545 32.58 20.96 -5.62
C GLY A 545 31.68 19.98 -4.87
N GLN A 546 32.22 19.25 -3.88
CA GLN A 546 31.43 18.37 -3.03
C GLN A 546 30.75 19.14 -1.90
N ARG A 547 29.51 18.75 -1.60
CA ARG A 547 28.78 19.21 -0.41
C ARG A 547 28.70 18.09 0.62
N LEU A 548 28.83 18.45 1.89
CA LEU A 548 28.88 17.51 3.00
C LEU A 548 27.94 17.93 4.13
N ILE A 549 27.10 17.01 4.57
CA ILE A 549 26.41 17.08 5.86
C ILE A 549 27.16 16.17 6.83
N ALA A 550 27.96 16.77 7.70
CA ALA A 550 28.70 16.06 8.73
C ALA A 550 27.93 16.11 10.05
N THR A 551 27.64 14.95 10.65
CA THR A 551 26.88 14.90 11.90
C THR A 551 27.64 14.23 13.05
N ALA A 552 27.40 14.73 14.26
CA ALA A 552 27.87 14.15 15.51
C ALA A 552 26.92 14.51 16.65
N ARG A 553 26.89 13.75 17.75
CA ARG A 553 26.12 14.12 18.95
C ARG A 553 26.53 15.49 19.50
N ASN A 554 27.83 15.79 19.47
CA ASN A 554 28.38 17.09 19.82
C ASN A 554 29.05 17.73 18.58
N PRO A 555 28.44 18.76 17.97
CA PRO A 555 28.98 19.42 16.76
C PRO A 555 30.38 20.01 16.92
N SER A 556 30.80 20.39 18.13
CA SER A 556 32.16 20.93 18.37
C SER A 556 33.27 19.93 18.04
N SER A 557 32.96 18.62 18.06
CA SER A 557 33.88 17.56 17.62
C SER A 557 34.17 17.58 16.11
N LEU A 558 33.41 18.35 15.32
CA LEU A 558 33.58 18.53 13.87
C LEU A 558 34.39 19.78 13.52
N SER A 559 35.12 20.34 14.49
CA SER A 559 36.00 21.51 14.30
C SER A 559 37.16 21.28 13.34
N TYR A 560 37.54 20.01 13.09
CA TYR A 560 38.56 19.64 12.12
C TYR A 560 38.14 19.88 10.65
N LEU A 561 36.83 19.98 10.38
CA LEU A 561 36.31 20.31 9.05
C LEU A 561 36.32 21.83 8.84
N PRO A 562 36.51 22.33 7.61
CA PRO A 562 36.42 23.77 7.34
C PRO A 562 34.98 24.28 7.53
N ASN A 563 34.84 25.58 7.77
CA ASN A 563 33.54 26.28 7.82
C ASN A 563 33.32 26.98 6.47
N ASN A 564 32.38 26.49 5.67
CA ASN A 564 31.95 27.10 4.42
C ASN A 564 30.53 26.61 4.07
N ASP A 565 29.90 27.22 3.05
CA ASP A 565 28.51 26.93 2.69
C ASP A 565 28.30 25.50 2.15
N ALA A 566 29.37 24.84 1.68
CA ALA A 566 29.32 23.46 1.19
C ALA A 566 29.35 22.42 2.31
N ILE A 567 29.80 22.77 3.53
CA ILE A 567 29.90 21.85 4.66
C ILE A 567 28.99 22.28 5.80
N LEU A 568 27.90 21.54 5.99
CA LEU A 568 26.97 21.72 7.08
C LEU A 568 27.28 20.77 8.24
N LYS A 569 27.47 21.31 9.44
CA LYS A 569 27.77 20.54 10.66
C LYS A 569 26.55 20.51 11.57
N LEU A 570 26.03 19.32 11.87
CA LEU A 570 24.78 19.18 12.63
C LEU A 570 24.93 18.29 13.86
N ALA A 571 24.15 18.62 14.89
CA ALA A 571 23.90 17.71 16.00
C ALA A 571 22.99 16.57 15.50
N LEU A 572 23.37 15.32 15.79
CA LEU A 572 22.53 14.17 15.48
C LEU A 572 22.70 13.07 16.54
N ASP A 573 21.58 12.71 17.18
CA ASP A 573 21.43 11.49 17.95
C ASP A 573 20.54 10.51 17.16
N VAL A 574 21.12 9.41 16.68
CA VAL A 574 20.39 8.42 15.88
C VAL A 574 19.38 7.60 16.67
N THR A 575 19.44 7.65 18.01
CA THR A 575 18.49 6.97 18.90
C THR A 575 17.16 7.74 19.03
N LEU A 576 17.12 9.01 18.59
CA LEU A 576 15.94 9.86 18.70
C LEU A 576 15.40 10.23 17.31
N THR A 577 14.16 9.84 17.02
CA THR A 577 13.47 10.15 15.76
C THR A 577 13.45 11.66 15.48
N THR A 578 13.10 12.47 16.49
CA THR A 578 13.05 13.93 16.39
C THR A 578 14.41 14.55 16.07
N SER A 579 15.51 13.99 16.58
CA SER A 579 16.87 14.46 16.27
C SER A 579 17.24 14.17 14.82
N VAL A 580 16.88 12.98 14.30
CA VAL A 580 17.09 12.63 12.89
C VAL A 580 16.31 13.56 11.98
N GLU A 581 15.01 13.73 12.22
CA GLU A 581 14.13 14.59 11.42
C GLU A 581 14.58 16.05 11.43
N ALA A 582 14.92 16.60 12.59
CA ALA A 582 15.45 17.96 12.71
C ALA A 582 16.74 18.16 11.90
N ALA A 583 17.63 17.16 11.88
CA ALA A 583 18.85 17.22 11.07
C ALA A 583 18.56 17.16 9.56
N PHE A 584 17.59 16.35 9.11
CA PHE A 584 17.14 16.35 7.72
C PHE A 584 16.48 17.68 7.32
N LYS A 585 15.63 18.24 8.18
CA LYS A 585 15.00 19.54 7.95
C LYS A 585 16.04 20.66 7.85
N THR A 586 16.96 20.74 8.82
CA THR A 586 18.01 21.77 8.83
C THR A 586 18.91 21.66 7.59
N ALA A 587 19.21 20.45 7.13
CA ALA A 587 19.93 20.24 5.89
C ALA A 587 19.16 20.73 4.66
N ALA A 588 17.87 20.46 4.58
CA ALA A 588 17.02 20.96 3.51
C ALA A 588 16.96 22.50 3.50
N ASP A 589 16.75 23.12 4.67
CA ASP A 589 16.71 24.57 4.82
C ASP A 589 18.04 25.23 4.39
N HIS A 590 19.18 24.60 4.70
CA HIS A 590 20.52 25.12 4.34
C HIS A 590 20.83 25.01 2.85
N PHE A 591 20.48 23.88 2.20
CA PHE A 591 20.80 23.65 0.79
C PHE A 591 19.69 24.07 -0.18
N GLY A 592 18.54 24.51 0.33
CA GLY A 592 17.43 25.11 -0.41
C GLY A 592 16.54 24.09 -1.16
N ASP A 593 15.66 24.61 -2.01
CA ASP A 593 14.57 23.86 -2.66
C ASP A 593 15.02 22.72 -3.59
N ASN A 594 16.31 22.68 -3.95
CA ASN A 594 16.93 21.61 -4.73
C ASN A 594 17.71 20.63 -3.85
N PHE A 595 17.44 20.58 -2.55
CA PHE A 595 18.10 19.66 -1.63
C PHE A 595 17.86 18.20 -2.05
N HIS A 596 18.97 17.51 -2.32
CA HIS A 596 19.01 16.09 -2.65
C HIS A 596 20.15 15.43 -1.86
N ILE A 597 20.04 14.13 -1.63
CA ILE A 597 21.10 13.33 -1.02
C ILE A 597 21.52 12.28 -2.03
N ASP A 598 22.76 12.35 -2.48
CA ASP A 598 23.33 11.35 -3.39
C ASP A 598 23.82 10.12 -2.65
N VAL A 599 24.44 10.34 -1.49
CA VAL A 599 25.02 9.28 -0.68
C VAL A 599 24.66 9.51 0.77
N VAL A 600 24.20 8.46 1.44
CA VAL A 600 24.11 8.43 2.90
C VAL A 600 24.99 7.31 3.44
N VAL A 601 25.76 7.61 4.49
CA VAL A 601 26.56 6.63 5.22
C VAL A 601 26.03 6.48 6.64
N ASN A 602 25.42 5.32 6.91
CA ASN A 602 24.98 4.90 8.23
C ASN A 602 26.14 4.22 8.96
N ASN A 603 26.92 5.03 9.68
CA ASN A 603 28.15 4.62 10.36
C ASN A 603 28.04 4.67 11.88
N ALA A 604 27.05 5.38 12.43
CA ALA A 604 26.85 5.45 13.88
C ALA A 604 26.68 4.05 14.48
N GLY A 605 27.48 3.72 15.49
CA GLY A 605 27.39 2.46 16.19
C GLY A 605 28.47 2.27 17.26
N TYR A 606 28.21 1.34 18.15
CA TYR A 606 29.15 0.90 19.19
C TYR A 606 29.01 -0.60 19.43
N GLU A 607 29.92 -1.18 20.20
CA GLU A 607 29.92 -2.57 20.62
C GLU A 607 29.73 -2.68 22.13
N LEU A 608 28.80 -3.54 22.55
CA LEU A 608 28.71 -4.04 23.92
C LEU A 608 29.41 -5.40 23.99
N ALA A 609 30.53 -5.44 24.70
CA ALA A 609 31.37 -6.60 24.88
C ALA A 609 31.22 -7.19 26.29
N GLY A 610 31.27 -8.51 26.41
CA GLY A 610 31.23 -9.20 27.69
C GLY A 610 30.27 -10.38 27.69
N ASP A 611 29.99 -10.88 28.88
CA ASP A 611 29.21 -12.10 29.06
C ASP A 611 27.72 -11.81 28.82
N THR A 612 27.08 -12.56 27.92
CA THR A 612 25.70 -12.31 27.48
C THR A 612 24.71 -12.27 28.64
N GLU A 613 24.87 -13.20 29.59
CA GLU A 613 24.01 -13.31 30.79
C GLU A 613 24.12 -12.08 31.71
N ALA A 614 25.21 -11.31 31.61
CA ALA A 614 25.48 -10.20 32.49
C ALA A 614 25.08 -8.82 31.91
N ALA A 615 24.57 -8.78 30.67
CA ALA A 615 24.07 -7.55 30.07
C ALA A 615 22.73 -7.15 30.71
N THR A 616 22.56 -5.87 31.02
CA THR A 616 21.25 -5.36 31.47
C THR A 616 20.32 -5.12 30.29
N GLU A 617 19.01 -4.98 30.56
CA GLU A 617 18.04 -4.64 29.52
C GLU A 617 18.36 -3.30 28.84
N GLU A 618 18.82 -2.32 29.61
CA GLU A 618 19.20 -1.01 29.10
C GLU A 618 20.42 -1.10 28.18
N GLU A 619 21.41 -1.93 28.52
CA GLU A 619 22.61 -2.14 27.71
C GLU A 619 22.29 -2.86 26.40
N MET A 620 21.48 -3.93 26.45
CA MET A 620 21.06 -4.66 25.25
C MET A 620 20.18 -3.81 24.35
N HIS A 621 19.20 -3.06 24.91
CA HIS A 621 18.35 -2.17 24.14
C HIS A 621 19.18 -1.05 23.53
N GLY A 622 20.09 -0.40 24.28
CA GLY A 622 20.95 0.64 23.76
C GLY A 622 21.80 0.21 22.55
N GLN A 623 22.26 -1.05 22.57
CA GLN A 623 23.02 -1.66 21.48
C GLN A 623 22.20 -1.76 20.18
N LEU A 624 20.98 -2.29 20.25
CA LEU A 624 20.08 -2.39 19.09
C LEU A 624 19.55 -1.01 18.66
N GLU A 625 19.25 -0.16 19.63
CA GLU A 625 18.71 1.18 19.44
C GLU A 625 19.66 2.05 18.61
N THR A 626 20.96 1.99 18.92
CA THR A 626 21.97 2.76 18.18
C THR A 626 22.32 2.10 16.84
N ASN A 627 22.68 0.81 16.85
CA ASN A 627 23.26 0.17 15.67
C ASN A 627 22.22 -0.20 14.60
N PHE A 628 21.04 -0.67 15.03
CA PHE A 628 19.98 -1.12 14.13
C PHE A 628 18.92 -0.04 13.93
N PHE A 629 18.16 0.33 14.96
CA PHE A 629 17.07 1.29 14.80
C PHE A 629 17.59 2.67 14.34
N GLY A 630 18.73 3.12 14.85
CA GLY A 630 19.40 4.33 14.35
C GLY A 630 19.74 4.27 12.86
N THR A 631 20.25 3.14 12.37
CA THR A 631 20.49 2.91 10.93
C THR A 631 19.19 2.98 10.13
N VAL A 632 18.13 2.31 10.60
CA VAL A 632 16.81 2.30 9.95
C VAL A 632 16.23 3.71 9.86
N ARG A 633 16.27 4.48 10.95
CA ARG A 633 15.74 5.86 10.99
C ARG A 633 16.44 6.76 9.98
N VAL A 634 17.77 6.70 9.90
CA VAL A 634 18.51 7.55 8.97
C VAL A 634 18.31 7.09 7.53
N ALA A 635 18.40 5.79 7.26
CA ALA A 635 18.22 5.22 5.93
C ALA A 635 16.83 5.51 5.35
N THR A 636 15.76 5.30 6.13
CA THR A 636 14.39 5.57 5.67
C THR A 636 14.16 7.05 5.36
N ASN A 637 14.71 7.96 6.18
CA ASN A 637 14.68 9.39 5.91
C ASN A 637 15.48 9.77 4.66
N ALA A 638 16.68 9.19 4.48
CA ALA A 638 17.48 9.39 3.29
C ALA A 638 16.76 8.88 2.02
N THR A 639 16.12 7.72 2.09
CA THR A 639 15.31 7.17 0.99
C THR A 639 14.14 8.07 0.64
N ARG A 640 13.46 8.70 1.62
CA ARG A 640 12.41 9.68 1.32
C ARG A 640 12.96 10.82 0.47
N VAL A 641 14.10 11.40 0.86
CA VAL A 641 14.76 12.47 0.09
C VAL A 641 15.22 11.98 -1.29
N MET A 642 15.93 10.86 -1.35
CA MET A 642 16.44 10.27 -2.60
C MET A 642 15.31 9.95 -3.60
N ARG A 643 14.20 9.40 -3.10
CA ARG A 643 13.03 9.00 -3.90
C ARG A 643 12.24 10.21 -4.39
N GLN A 644 12.20 11.30 -3.62
CA GLN A 644 11.48 12.53 -3.95
C GLN A 644 12.18 13.34 -5.05
N SER A 645 13.40 12.97 -5.45
CA SER A 645 14.11 13.65 -6.54
C SER A 645 13.34 13.57 -7.86
N LYS A 646 13.03 14.74 -8.44
CA LYS A 646 12.22 14.88 -9.66
C LYS A 646 12.86 14.24 -10.91
N ASP A 647 14.19 14.15 -10.92
CA ASP A 647 15.00 13.57 -12.01
C ASP A 647 15.25 12.06 -11.83
N ARG A 648 14.72 11.44 -10.76
CA ARG A 648 14.98 10.05 -10.39
C ARG A 648 16.49 9.74 -10.31
N ARG A 649 17.29 10.74 -9.92
CA ARG A 649 18.74 10.61 -9.72
C ARG A 649 19.10 9.49 -8.75
N GLY A 650 18.21 9.22 -7.79
CA GLY A 650 18.37 8.15 -6.82
C GLY A 650 19.52 8.44 -5.87
N GLY A 651 20.22 7.40 -5.45
CA GLY A 651 21.34 7.55 -4.52
C GLY A 651 21.88 6.23 -4.01
N ILE A 652 22.86 6.29 -3.11
CA ILE A 652 23.50 5.13 -2.50
C ILE A 652 23.40 5.23 -0.98
N ILE A 653 22.90 4.15 -0.38
CA ILE A 653 22.78 3.98 1.06
C ILE A 653 23.84 2.97 1.49
N PHE A 654 24.93 3.47 2.07
CA PHE A 654 25.94 2.63 2.70
C PHE A 654 25.54 2.33 4.15
N ASN A 655 25.19 1.08 4.42
CA ASN A 655 24.96 0.60 5.78
C ASN A 655 26.25 -0.05 6.27
N ILE A 656 26.92 0.58 7.23
CA ILE A 656 28.13 0.01 7.82
C ILE A 656 27.73 -1.12 8.75
N SER A 657 27.74 -2.33 8.20
CA SER A 657 27.64 -3.59 8.93
C SER A 657 29.00 -3.94 9.54
N SER A 658 29.40 -5.21 9.46
CA SER A 658 30.68 -5.75 9.91
C SER A 658 30.77 -7.22 9.45
N LEU A 659 31.98 -7.80 9.45
CA LEU A 659 32.13 -9.27 9.54
C LEU A 659 31.20 -9.89 10.60
N ALA A 660 30.96 -9.16 11.69
CA ALA A 660 30.05 -9.53 12.77
C ALA A 660 28.57 -9.63 12.37
N GLY A 661 28.17 -9.12 11.20
CA GLY A 661 26.83 -9.28 10.62
C GLY A 661 26.60 -10.63 9.95
N VAL A 662 27.68 -11.39 9.67
CA VAL A 662 27.62 -12.69 8.99
C VAL A 662 28.20 -13.82 9.83
N ALA A 663 29.22 -13.52 10.63
CA ALA A 663 29.87 -14.46 11.55
C ALA A 663 29.76 -13.98 12.99
N ALA A 664 29.41 -14.90 13.91
CA ALA A 664 29.27 -14.60 15.33
C ALA A 664 30.41 -15.20 16.15
N PHE A 665 30.88 -14.47 17.15
CA PHE A 665 31.96 -14.85 18.05
C PHE A 665 31.55 -14.69 19.53
N PRO A 666 32.21 -15.40 20.47
CA PRO A 666 31.91 -15.30 21.89
C PRO A 666 32.12 -13.89 22.46
N GLY A 667 31.27 -13.48 23.40
CA GLY A 667 31.43 -12.24 24.17
C GLY A 667 30.92 -10.97 23.48
N GLN A 668 30.19 -11.09 22.37
CA GLN A 668 29.69 -9.95 21.58
C GLN A 668 28.27 -10.19 21.04
N SER A 669 27.45 -11.00 21.73
CA SER A 669 26.17 -11.52 21.23
C SER A 669 25.20 -10.43 20.77
N PHE A 670 25.02 -9.35 21.56
CA PHE A 670 24.14 -8.23 21.20
C PHE A 670 24.69 -7.38 20.05
N TYR A 671 26.01 -7.22 19.96
CA TYR A 671 26.64 -6.56 18.81
C TYR A 671 26.41 -7.36 17.53
N HIS A 672 26.65 -8.68 17.57
CA HIS A 672 26.34 -9.58 16.46
C HIS A 672 24.86 -9.51 16.09
N ALA A 673 23.95 -9.65 17.05
CA ALA A 673 22.52 -9.53 16.80
C ALA A 673 22.17 -8.19 16.10
N SER A 674 22.76 -7.08 16.54
CA SER A 674 22.55 -5.77 15.92
C SER A 674 23.03 -5.71 14.46
N LYS A 675 24.17 -6.34 14.14
CA LYS A 675 24.72 -6.33 12.78
C LYS A 675 24.02 -7.33 11.86
N PHE A 676 23.62 -8.52 12.36
CA PHE A 676 22.75 -9.45 11.64
C PHE A 676 21.39 -8.82 11.32
N ALA A 677 20.84 -8.02 12.25
CA ALA A 677 19.62 -7.26 12.00
C ALA A 677 19.81 -6.23 10.89
N VAL A 678 20.94 -5.50 10.87
CA VAL A 678 21.30 -4.59 9.78
C VAL A 678 21.42 -5.33 8.44
N GLU A 679 22.08 -6.50 8.39
CA GLU A 679 22.18 -7.33 7.18
C GLU A 679 20.80 -7.72 6.64
N GLY A 680 20.01 -8.45 7.45
CA GLY A 680 18.73 -8.99 7.01
C GLY A 680 17.71 -7.91 6.64
N TRP A 681 17.69 -6.82 7.41
CA TRP A 681 16.86 -5.66 7.09
C TRP A 681 17.33 -4.98 5.80
N SER A 682 18.63 -4.73 5.63
CA SER A 682 19.16 -4.09 4.42
C SER A 682 18.91 -4.93 3.17
N GLU A 683 18.97 -6.26 3.30
CA GLU A 683 18.71 -7.20 2.21
C GLU A 683 17.23 -7.20 1.78
N SER A 684 16.30 -7.18 2.74
CA SER A 684 14.86 -7.00 2.45
C SER A 684 14.61 -5.63 1.85
N PHE A 685 15.13 -4.59 2.50
CA PHE A 685 14.94 -3.20 2.12
C PHE A 685 15.43 -2.93 0.69
N ALA A 686 16.60 -3.45 0.31
CA ALA A 686 17.12 -3.34 -1.04
C ALA A 686 16.19 -3.94 -2.12
N ARG A 687 15.43 -4.99 -1.77
CA ARG A 687 14.47 -5.66 -2.67
C ARG A 687 13.11 -4.97 -2.73
N GLU A 688 12.78 -4.16 -1.72
CA GLU A 688 11.57 -3.33 -1.68
C GLU A 688 11.70 -2.08 -2.56
N LEU A 689 12.94 -1.60 -2.79
CA LEU A 689 13.20 -0.41 -3.60
C LEU A 689 12.92 -0.67 -5.08
N HIS A 690 11.97 0.09 -5.64
CA HIS A 690 11.64 -0.03 -7.06
C HIS A 690 12.85 0.39 -7.92
N PRO A 691 13.23 -0.37 -8.97
CA PRO A 691 14.41 -0.07 -9.79
C PRO A 691 14.43 1.36 -10.37
N ASP A 692 13.27 1.88 -10.78
CA ASP A 692 13.11 3.26 -11.27
C ASP A 692 13.53 4.36 -10.28
N TRP A 693 13.60 4.08 -8.98
CA TRP A 693 14.05 5.08 -8.00
C TRP A 693 15.58 5.26 -8.03
N ASN A 694 16.31 4.34 -8.68
CA ASN A 694 17.76 4.34 -8.74
C ASN A 694 18.45 4.45 -7.36
N ILE A 695 17.80 3.92 -6.31
CA ILE A 695 18.34 3.89 -4.96
C ILE A 695 19.00 2.54 -4.74
N ASN A 696 20.28 2.56 -4.43
CA ASN A 696 21.08 1.37 -4.21
C ASN A 696 21.43 1.26 -2.74
N VAL A 697 21.25 0.08 -2.16
CA VAL A 697 21.72 -0.22 -0.82
C VAL A 697 23.01 -1.03 -0.94
N CYS A 698 24.03 -0.63 -0.19
CA CYS A 698 25.30 -1.32 -0.10
C CYS A 698 25.59 -1.62 1.37
N ILE A 699 25.58 -2.91 1.69
CA ILE A 699 25.95 -3.45 2.99
C ILE A 699 27.47 -3.55 3.00
N VAL A 700 28.10 -2.72 3.82
CA VAL A 700 29.55 -2.68 3.97
C VAL A 700 29.94 -3.56 5.15
N GLU A 701 30.80 -4.55 4.94
CA GLU A 701 31.20 -5.52 5.97
C GLU A 701 32.70 -5.40 6.29
N PRO A 702 33.14 -4.41 7.09
CA PRO A 702 34.52 -4.33 7.51
C PRO A 702 34.93 -5.47 8.45
N GLY A 703 36.19 -5.92 8.29
CA GLY A 703 36.91 -6.65 9.33
C GLY A 703 37.44 -5.72 10.42
N GLY A 704 38.65 -5.99 10.92
CA GLY A 704 39.31 -5.07 11.86
C GLY A 704 39.67 -3.74 11.19
N VAL A 705 39.27 -2.61 11.78
CA VAL A 705 39.64 -1.26 11.34
C VAL A 705 40.38 -0.55 12.47
N LYS A 706 41.50 0.11 12.17
CA LYS A 706 42.35 0.84 13.12
C LYS A 706 41.71 2.17 13.51
N THR A 707 40.66 2.11 14.30
CA THR A 707 39.93 3.26 14.84
C THR A 707 40.13 3.34 16.36
N GLU A 708 39.73 4.46 16.97
CA GLU A 708 39.58 4.60 18.44
C GLU A 708 38.42 3.74 19.02
N PHE A 709 37.97 2.73 18.30
CA PHE A 709 36.79 1.94 18.61
C PHE A 709 36.91 1.21 19.94
N GLU A 710 38.10 0.68 20.26
CA GLU A 710 38.39 0.02 21.54
C GLU A 710 38.37 0.98 22.75
N HIS A 711 38.52 2.30 22.56
CA HIS A 711 38.57 3.28 23.66
C HIS A 711 37.31 4.16 23.77
N GLY A 712 36.55 4.37 22.68
CA GLY A 712 35.40 5.28 22.66
C GLY A 712 34.07 4.69 22.20
N SER A 713 34.09 3.55 21.48
CA SER A 713 32.90 2.90 20.92
C SER A 713 32.72 1.45 21.41
N LYS A 714 33.42 1.07 22.48
CA LYS A 714 33.29 -0.24 23.11
C LYS A 714 32.88 -0.06 24.57
N LYS A 715 31.76 -0.66 24.93
CA LYS A 715 31.25 -0.75 26.30
C LYS A 715 31.44 -2.18 26.78
N TYR A 716 31.54 -2.34 28.10
CA TYR A 716 31.68 -3.64 28.73
C TYR A 716 30.53 -3.90 29.68
N THR A 717 29.94 -5.09 29.61
CA THR A 717 29.02 -5.55 30.65
C THR A 717 29.79 -5.79 31.95
N LYS A 718 29.08 -5.81 33.07
CA LYS A 718 29.67 -6.26 34.33
C LYS A 718 30.13 -7.71 34.15
N THR A 719 31.37 -8.01 34.51
CA THR A 719 31.86 -9.40 34.44
C THR A 719 31.16 -10.23 35.53
N HIS A 720 30.60 -11.36 35.13
CA HIS A 720 29.95 -12.29 36.04
C HIS A 720 30.97 -13.31 36.56
N GLU A 721 30.92 -13.66 37.85
CA GLU A 721 31.94 -14.48 38.53
C GLU A 721 32.15 -15.83 37.84
N ALA A 722 31.08 -16.45 37.34
CA ALA A 722 31.15 -17.72 36.61
C ALA A 722 31.92 -17.64 35.27
N TYR A 723 32.23 -16.45 34.75
CA TYR A 723 32.89 -16.22 33.46
C TYR A 723 34.24 -15.50 33.59
N ASP A 724 34.79 -15.36 34.81
CA ASP A 724 36.04 -14.63 35.06
C ASP A 724 37.30 -15.44 34.69
N GLY A 725 37.16 -16.74 34.43
CA GLY A 725 38.26 -17.62 34.03
C GLY A 725 38.93 -17.19 32.71
N ALA A 726 40.27 -17.21 32.68
CA ALA A 726 41.04 -16.84 31.48
C ALA A 726 40.83 -17.80 30.29
N ASP A 727 40.37 -19.03 30.56
CA ASP A 727 40.03 -20.05 29.58
C ASP A 727 38.65 -19.86 28.94
N MET A 728 37.81 -18.98 29.51
CA MET A 728 36.48 -18.69 29.00
C MET A 728 36.54 -18.19 27.54
N PRO A 729 35.63 -18.64 26.65
CA PRO A 729 35.69 -18.32 25.22
C PRO A 729 35.75 -16.82 24.91
N ALA A 730 34.99 -15.99 25.63
CA ALA A 730 35.00 -14.53 25.47
C ALA A 730 36.36 -13.91 25.84
N ARG A 731 37.00 -14.39 26.93
CA ARG A 731 38.30 -13.91 27.40
C ARG A 731 39.43 -14.34 26.46
N ARG A 732 39.38 -15.58 25.96
CA ARG A 732 40.30 -16.07 24.93
C ARG A 732 40.21 -15.26 23.65
N LEU A 733 39.00 -14.95 23.18
CA LEU A 733 38.80 -14.09 22.01
C LEU A 733 39.35 -12.69 22.26
N ALA A 734 39.00 -12.06 23.40
CA ALA A 734 39.47 -10.73 23.76
C ALA A 734 41.02 -10.65 23.80
N ALA A 735 41.69 -11.66 24.38
CA ALA A 735 43.14 -11.76 24.39
C ALA A 735 43.73 -11.91 22.97
N TRP A 736 43.09 -12.73 22.12
CA TRP A 736 43.51 -12.91 20.73
C TRP A 736 43.36 -11.61 19.91
N VAL A 737 42.22 -10.92 20.03
CA VAL A 737 41.98 -9.62 19.38
C VAL A 737 43.01 -8.60 19.86
N LYS A 738 43.24 -8.48 21.17
CA LYS A 738 44.24 -7.56 21.74
C LYS A 738 45.64 -7.82 21.19
N LYS A 739 46.03 -9.09 21.06
CA LYS A 739 47.32 -9.48 20.45
C LYS A 739 47.37 -9.12 18.96
N GLY A 740 46.29 -9.35 18.22
CA GLY A 740 46.19 -9.00 16.80
C GLY A 740 46.31 -7.49 16.56
N VAL A 741 45.59 -6.68 17.35
CA VAL A 741 45.66 -5.21 17.30
C VAL A 741 47.07 -4.72 17.64
N ALA A 742 47.69 -5.27 18.70
CA ALA A 742 49.08 -4.94 19.06
C ALA A 742 50.09 -5.34 17.96
N ALA A 743 49.81 -6.39 17.19
CA ALA A 743 50.59 -6.80 16.02
C ALA A 743 50.26 -6.00 14.74
N GLY A 744 49.39 -4.99 14.83
CA GLY A 744 49.05 -4.10 13.72
C GLY A 744 47.99 -4.64 12.76
N ALA A 745 47.20 -5.64 13.15
CA ALA A 745 46.08 -6.15 12.36
C ALA A 745 45.01 -5.07 12.13
N GLY A 746 44.33 -5.16 10.98
CA GLY A 746 43.27 -4.24 10.58
C GLY A 746 43.71 -3.16 9.59
N VAL A 747 42.74 -2.61 8.87
CA VAL A 747 42.94 -1.57 7.85
C VAL A 747 42.78 -0.17 8.43
N PRO A 748 43.45 0.86 7.89
CA PRO A 748 43.21 2.23 8.32
C PRO A 748 41.78 2.68 7.91
N PRO A 749 41.14 3.59 8.66
CA PRO A 749 39.80 4.09 8.32
C PRO A 749 39.75 4.80 6.96
N SER A 750 40.85 5.40 6.52
CA SER A 750 41.00 6.01 5.19
C SER A 750 40.82 5.00 4.06
N ALA A 751 41.28 3.76 4.21
CA ALA A 751 41.10 2.72 3.19
C ALA A 751 39.62 2.33 3.02
N VAL A 752 38.85 2.35 4.12
CA VAL A 752 37.39 2.17 4.06
C VAL A 752 36.73 3.35 3.34
N ALA A 753 37.10 4.58 3.71
CA ALA A 753 36.59 5.78 3.08
C ALA A 753 36.87 5.82 1.56
N GLU A 754 38.09 5.48 1.13
CA GLU A 754 38.49 5.39 -0.26
C GLU A 754 37.69 4.33 -1.03
N ALA A 755 37.46 3.16 -0.44
CA ALA A 755 36.65 2.10 -1.05
C ALA A 755 35.19 2.56 -1.27
N LEU A 756 34.58 3.21 -0.28
CA LEU A 756 33.22 3.73 -0.38
C LEU A 756 33.13 4.84 -1.43
N TYR A 757 34.07 5.76 -1.42
CA TYR A 757 34.16 6.82 -2.42
C TYR A 757 34.33 6.26 -3.84
N LEU A 758 35.15 5.22 -4.01
CA LEU A 758 35.32 4.53 -5.30
C LEU A 758 34.01 3.87 -5.77
N VAL A 759 33.28 3.22 -4.86
CA VAL A 759 31.97 2.60 -5.18
C VAL A 759 30.93 3.66 -5.53
N ALA A 760 30.96 4.82 -4.88
CA ALA A 760 30.03 5.92 -5.16
C ALA A 760 30.37 6.70 -6.44
N SER A 761 31.65 6.78 -6.80
CA SER A 761 32.13 7.57 -7.95
C SER A 761 32.21 6.79 -9.26
N ARG A 762 32.16 5.45 -9.21
CA ARG A 762 32.12 4.63 -10.42
C ARG A 762 30.72 4.60 -11.03
N ASN A 763 30.64 4.60 -12.36
CA ASN A 763 29.37 4.44 -13.09
C ASN A 763 29.03 2.95 -13.32
N ASP A 764 29.23 2.13 -12.28
CA ASP A 764 29.02 0.68 -12.30
C ASP A 764 27.95 0.27 -11.28
N LYS A 765 27.43 -0.96 -11.41
CA LYS A 765 26.47 -1.53 -10.47
C LYS A 765 27.02 -1.50 -9.03
N VAL A 766 26.24 -0.91 -8.11
CA VAL A 766 26.55 -0.93 -6.68
C VAL A 766 26.32 -2.35 -6.14
N PRO A 767 27.29 -2.96 -5.43
CA PRO A 767 27.13 -4.30 -4.90
C PRO A 767 26.27 -4.25 -3.65
N LEU A 768 25.36 -5.22 -3.48
CA LEU A 768 24.54 -5.31 -2.26
C LEU A 768 25.41 -5.65 -1.05
N TRP A 769 26.39 -6.55 -1.19
CA TRP A 769 27.36 -6.88 -0.15
C TRP A 769 28.77 -6.46 -0.56
N LEU A 770 29.48 -5.81 0.36
CA LEU A 770 30.83 -5.32 0.17
C LEU A 770 31.72 -5.71 1.37
N PRO A 771 32.26 -6.94 1.38
CA PRO A 771 33.31 -7.33 2.32
C PRO A 771 34.55 -6.44 2.16
N LEU A 772 34.95 -5.78 3.24
CA LEU A 772 36.16 -4.95 3.26
C LEU A 772 37.25 -5.64 4.09
N SER A 773 38.39 -5.89 3.44
CA SER A 773 39.54 -6.72 3.84
C SER A 773 39.48 -8.18 3.40
N SER A 774 40.65 -8.75 3.09
CA SER A 774 40.82 -10.18 2.79
C SER A 774 40.39 -11.06 3.95
N THR A 775 40.64 -10.64 5.19
CA THR A 775 40.22 -11.37 6.40
C THR A 775 38.70 -11.47 6.51
N ALA A 776 37.97 -10.38 6.31
CA ALA A 776 36.51 -10.40 6.33
C ALA A 776 35.96 -11.33 5.24
N ALA A 777 36.45 -11.19 4.00
CA ALA A 777 36.03 -12.03 2.89
C ALA A 777 36.30 -13.53 3.13
N GLN A 778 37.47 -13.89 3.68
CA GLN A 778 37.82 -15.27 3.99
C GLN A 778 36.94 -15.86 5.09
N LEU A 779 36.71 -15.14 6.19
CA LEU A 779 35.89 -15.62 7.30
C LEU A 779 34.41 -15.73 6.92
N ILE A 780 33.89 -14.79 6.13
CA ILE A 780 32.55 -14.87 5.54
C ILE A 780 32.43 -16.13 4.68
N LYS A 781 33.40 -16.36 3.77
CA LYS A 781 33.43 -17.54 2.92
C LYS A 781 33.40 -18.83 3.75
N MET A 782 34.29 -18.97 4.74
CA MET A 782 34.35 -20.14 5.61
C MET A 782 33.03 -20.38 6.36
N LYS A 783 32.37 -19.31 6.84
CA LYS A 783 31.08 -19.41 7.54
C LYS A 783 29.96 -19.88 6.60
N LEU A 784 29.93 -19.39 5.36
CA LEU A 784 28.93 -19.78 4.36
C LEU A 784 29.13 -21.22 3.91
N GLU A 785 30.37 -21.67 3.68
CA GLU A 785 30.71 -23.06 3.37
C GLU A 785 30.28 -24.00 4.50
N ALA A 786 30.59 -23.67 5.75
CA ALA A 786 30.15 -24.46 6.92
C ALA A 786 28.61 -24.50 7.06
N ARG A 787 27.91 -23.41 6.71
CA ARG A 787 26.43 -23.38 6.72
C ARG A 787 25.85 -24.28 5.63
N LEU A 788 26.48 -24.31 4.46
CA LEU A 788 26.08 -25.19 3.36
C LEU A 788 26.30 -26.65 3.73
N GLU A 789 27.44 -26.99 4.34
CA GLU A 789 27.71 -28.35 4.85
C GLU A 789 26.65 -28.80 5.87
N ASN A 790 26.27 -27.91 6.80
CA ASN A 790 25.20 -28.21 7.77
C ASN A 790 23.83 -28.42 7.11
N LEU A 791 23.51 -27.65 6.07
CA LEU A 791 22.25 -27.81 5.32
C LEU A 791 22.19 -29.18 4.62
N GLU A 792 23.29 -29.59 3.99
CA GLU A 792 23.41 -30.90 3.37
C GLU A 792 23.30 -32.04 4.38
N ALA A 793 23.86 -31.87 5.58
CA ALA A 793 23.79 -32.86 6.65
C ALA A 793 22.36 -33.11 7.17
N VAL A 794 21.46 -32.12 7.04
CA VAL A 794 20.05 -32.23 7.47
C VAL A 794 19.06 -32.33 6.31
N LYS A 795 19.55 -32.54 5.08
CA LYS A 795 18.72 -32.46 3.86
C LYS A 795 17.50 -33.39 3.87
N ASP A 796 17.62 -34.55 4.52
CA ASP A 796 16.54 -35.54 4.64
C ASP A 796 15.45 -35.10 5.62
N LEU A 797 15.72 -34.14 6.51
CA LEU A 797 14.76 -33.56 7.45
C LEU A 797 14.03 -32.34 6.88
N THR A 798 14.61 -31.65 5.91
CA THR A 798 14.06 -30.41 5.32
C THR A 798 12.69 -30.52 4.61
N PRO A 799 12.34 -31.62 3.90
CA PRO A 799 11.09 -31.73 3.14
C PRO A 799 9.88 -32.06 4.03
N ILE A 800 9.70 -31.33 5.13
CA ILE A 800 8.59 -31.52 6.08
C ILE A 800 7.21 -31.25 5.45
N ASP A 801 7.18 -30.58 4.30
CA ASP A 801 6.02 -30.26 3.49
C ASP A 801 5.72 -31.29 2.39
N LYS A 802 6.56 -32.32 2.23
CA LYS A 802 6.43 -33.38 1.21
C LYS A 802 5.88 -34.72 1.73
N LYS A 803 5.17 -34.72 2.87
CA LYS A 803 4.43 -35.90 3.35
C LYS A 803 2.96 -35.87 2.98
#